data_AF-A0A7J2NR04-F1
#
_entry.id   AF-A0A7J2NR04-F1
#
_cell.length_a   1.000
_cell.length_b   1.000
_cell.length_c   1.000
_cell.angle_alpha   90.00
_cell.angle_beta   90.00
_cell.angle_gamma   90.00
#
_symmetry.space_group_name_H-M   'P 1'
#
loop_
_entity.id
_entity.type
_entity.pdbx_description
1 polymer ?
#
loop_
_entity_poly.entity_id
_entity_poly.type
_entity_poly.pdbx_seq_one_letter_code
_entity_poly.pdbx_strand_id
1 'polypeptide(L)'
;MVSRSTRSKLKVAFFANLLILAVAFPSYLYVHSLIPKPANFQVADLGFDQSWVQVGTPVEVSVKVTNVGDSSGNHSVILVIDDVPFETKTVQLSVAETATVFFTVAELTVGNHTVAIGDLAGTIRVTVEAPVRPAKLRLTNLGVSRREAGIGETVTVSALATNIGDVAGEFSLELFVNDDKRETKVIQLGGGETTTVEFDVAEGAEGDYEVTLGDLSISFSITSDAPSVKPAEFQVIELTVNPSLVLADEVVEVSVKVINVGETGGSYTVNLKIDGTIRETRDVALSGGATGFVEFKVTEVYPGIHTVEIDDQSGSFTVEGSVPASEDIEIHSIRVSPYEVWDGETVTITAKANNLANEQGILQVRVLLDGAVKTTEMFQLDAAATDVPIEISVIAEYTEDGVKSDGYNVKLLNLGNRNNTLSGYFLIVPDGFHTLSVSANAIDMKFTINGVTYSAPYSEILPEGTYTITLPDGVIGGGTFWNWTSWADGPTDLTRVVQLNQRTSLIGNYLNTKSCPSLYIWNGEEYVYAGEISDGTGYLGIFDYFREDGSLSFLYSVPWDYLKLNADRIEPNDGYYDMTVTQKWDEIAYVDSATLVIVEHSPDVDVYSTKATYLYMLDEQGTIYTVSKNPGSPVSCINSTGHDVLPLVLERDGITTTGNEFHWDTLELDLGDLSDAEQIKLIVAGTIIYSTGEEQGEWAGQFYDRPGEKPFPPPYMEVKDAEGNWVPVADNRQFPLLDVIPDCFVVNLTGVFPTDDYSLRIHTFFNTRFDYIGVDTTSQQDITIREVTVSSATLSQAFVTNSTSTGNFTRYGDVTELMEDADDMFVIMRQGDEISILFPADLPPVLEGMERDYFLFASAWFKVDGLPYVDFTVEPLPFHDMTCFPYPETESYPYDAAHLDYLREYNTRVIASPQQNLLGLSCFTSFWIAPSTFPIRPPHVLLRVSRLSL
;
A
#
# COMPACT_ATOMS: atom_id res chain seq x y z
N MET A 1 -27.59 -18.55 83.05
CA MET A 1 -26.57 -17.55 83.42
C MET A 1 -25.31 -17.79 82.58
N VAL A 2 -25.15 -17.10 81.45
CA VAL A 2 -23.86 -17.06 80.75
C VAL A 2 -23.01 -16.02 81.48
N SER A 3 -21.90 -16.48 82.06
CA SER A 3 -20.97 -15.71 82.90
C SER A 3 -20.56 -14.39 82.23
N ARG A 4 -20.49 -13.30 83.03
CA ARG A 4 -19.94 -11.99 82.62
C ARG A 4 -18.57 -12.10 81.93
N SER A 5 -17.81 -13.16 82.21
CA SER A 5 -16.50 -13.46 81.58
C SER A 5 -16.61 -13.75 80.08
N THR A 6 -17.62 -14.51 79.65
CA THR A 6 -17.78 -14.90 78.23
C THR A 6 -18.21 -13.71 77.37
N ARG A 7 -19.08 -12.83 77.88
CA ARG A 7 -19.47 -11.58 77.20
C ARG A 7 -18.31 -10.58 77.10
N SER A 8 -17.40 -10.55 78.06
CA SER A 8 -16.20 -9.70 77.99
C SER A 8 -15.20 -10.21 76.95
N LYS A 9 -14.94 -11.52 76.89
CA LYS A 9 -14.06 -12.12 75.87
C LYS A 9 -14.63 -12.01 74.45
N LEU A 10 -15.94 -12.17 74.28
CA LEU A 10 -16.60 -11.99 72.98
C LEU A 10 -16.55 -10.53 72.50
N LYS A 11 -16.69 -9.56 73.43
CA LYS A 11 -16.55 -8.14 73.10
C LYS A 11 -15.12 -7.79 72.71
N VAL A 12 -14.11 -8.32 73.43
CA VAL A 12 -12.71 -8.10 73.08
C VAL A 12 -12.36 -8.72 71.73
N ALA A 13 -12.83 -9.95 71.44
CA ALA A 13 -12.64 -10.57 70.13
C ALA A 13 -13.38 -9.83 69.00
N PHE A 14 -14.60 -9.33 69.26
CA PHE A 14 -15.36 -8.52 68.31
C PHE A 14 -14.66 -7.19 68.02
N PHE A 15 -14.21 -6.46 69.05
CA PHE A 15 -13.47 -5.21 68.87
C PHE A 15 -12.08 -5.43 68.25
N ALA A 16 -11.39 -6.52 68.55
CA ALA A 16 -10.13 -6.87 67.91
C ALA A 16 -10.33 -7.19 66.41
N ASN A 17 -11.35 -7.96 66.05
CA ASN A 17 -11.69 -8.19 64.64
C ASN A 17 -12.17 -6.92 63.93
N LEU A 18 -12.93 -6.06 64.60
CA LEU A 18 -13.35 -4.77 64.04
C LEU A 18 -12.15 -3.84 63.82
N LEU A 19 -11.16 -3.87 64.71
CA LEU A 19 -9.91 -3.11 64.59
C LEU A 19 -9.03 -3.68 63.47
N ILE A 20 -8.94 -5.01 63.33
CA ILE A 20 -8.24 -5.66 62.22
C ILE A 20 -8.91 -5.31 60.88
N LEU A 21 -10.24 -5.34 60.79
CA LEU A 21 -10.96 -4.89 59.59
C LEU A 21 -10.80 -3.38 59.34
N ALA A 22 -10.82 -2.55 60.40
CA ALA A 22 -10.63 -1.10 60.28
C ALA A 22 -9.21 -0.68 59.86
N VAL A 23 -8.21 -1.55 60.05
CA VAL A 23 -6.84 -1.33 59.56
C VAL A 23 -6.62 -2.03 58.21
N ALA A 24 -7.05 -3.28 58.08
CA ALA A 24 -6.85 -4.07 56.86
C ALA A 24 -7.65 -3.53 55.67
N PHE A 25 -8.84 -2.95 55.87
CA PHE A 25 -9.65 -2.47 54.75
C PHE A 25 -9.11 -1.16 54.14
N PRO A 26 -8.73 -0.13 54.92
CA PRO A 26 -8.03 1.04 54.37
C PRO A 26 -6.65 0.69 53.84
N SER A 27 -5.90 -0.22 54.48
CA SER A 27 -4.60 -0.69 53.97
C SER A 27 -4.76 -1.50 52.68
N TYR A 28 -5.80 -2.31 52.54
CA TYR A 28 -6.14 -3.02 51.31
C TYR A 28 -6.48 -2.03 50.20
N LEU A 29 -7.35 -1.05 50.46
CA LEU A 29 -7.70 0.00 49.49
C LEU A 29 -6.49 0.88 49.13
N TYR A 30 -5.63 1.20 50.08
CA TYR A 30 -4.40 1.96 49.85
C TYR A 30 -3.39 1.16 49.00
N VAL A 31 -3.14 -0.11 49.33
CA VAL A 31 -2.28 -0.99 48.53
C VAL A 31 -2.88 -1.24 47.14
N HIS A 32 -4.19 -1.41 47.01
CA HIS A 32 -4.86 -1.55 45.71
C HIS A 32 -4.82 -0.26 44.89
N SER A 33 -4.81 0.91 45.53
CA SER A 33 -4.63 2.21 44.86
C SER A 33 -3.18 2.49 44.44
N LEU A 34 -2.22 1.72 44.94
CA LEU A 34 -0.80 1.78 44.55
C LEU A 34 -0.44 0.77 43.45
N ILE A 35 -1.39 -0.06 43.01
CA ILE A 35 -1.22 -0.92 41.84
C ILE A 35 -1.59 -0.06 40.63
N PRO A 36 -0.63 0.29 39.75
CA PRO A 36 -0.92 1.04 38.54
C PRO A 36 -1.94 0.25 37.72
N LYS A 37 -3.03 0.89 37.28
CA LYS A 37 -3.91 0.25 36.31
C LYS A 37 -3.15 0.09 34.99
N PRO A 38 -3.29 -1.06 34.31
CA PRO A 38 -2.75 -1.23 32.97
C PRO A 38 -3.30 -0.15 32.03
N ALA A 39 -2.60 0.10 30.94
CA ALA A 39 -3.05 1.01 29.89
C ALA A 39 -4.50 0.66 29.49
N ASN A 40 -5.33 1.69 29.37
CA ASN A 40 -6.73 1.53 29.03
C ASN A 40 -7.11 2.72 28.14
N PHE A 41 -7.80 2.46 27.03
CA PHE A 41 -7.97 3.45 25.97
C PHE A 41 -9.43 3.79 25.78
N GLN A 42 -9.69 5.07 25.63
CA GLN A 42 -10.99 5.61 25.27
C GLN A 42 -10.91 6.19 23.88
N VAL A 43 -11.79 5.72 22.99
CA VAL A 43 -11.96 6.22 21.64
C VAL A 43 -13.17 7.14 21.60
N ALA A 44 -13.01 8.34 21.04
CA ALA A 44 -14.05 9.38 20.97
C ALA A 44 -13.87 10.25 19.72
N ASP A 45 -14.84 11.11 19.43
CA ASP A 45 -14.77 12.14 18.39
C ASP A 45 -14.54 11.57 16.96
N LEU A 46 -15.35 10.59 16.54
CA LEU A 46 -15.38 10.17 15.12
C LEU A 46 -15.78 11.35 14.23
N GLY A 47 -14.90 11.73 13.31
CA GLY A 47 -15.07 12.84 12.38
C GLY A 47 -14.77 12.45 10.94
N PHE A 48 -15.34 13.21 10.01
CA PHE A 48 -15.12 13.11 8.58
C PHE A 48 -14.77 14.51 8.06
N ASP A 49 -13.77 14.64 7.19
CA ASP A 49 -13.58 15.88 6.44
C ASP A 49 -14.75 16.12 5.47
N GLN A 50 -15.29 15.04 4.89
CA GLN A 50 -16.46 15.02 4.00
C GLN A 50 -17.32 13.78 4.28
N SER A 51 -18.62 13.95 4.50
CA SER A 51 -19.58 12.83 4.69
C SER A 51 -20.40 12.51 3.44
N TRP A 52 -20.16 13.25 2.34
CA TRP A 52 -20.75 13.02 1.03
C TRP A 52 -19.72 13.39 -0.03
N VAL A 53 -19.37 12.46 -0.93
CA VAL A 53 -18.32 12.64 -1.95
C VAL A 53 -18.69 12.04 -3.31
N GLN A 54 -17.96 12.44 -4.36
CA GLN A 54 -18.03 11.75 -5.67
C GLN A 54 -17.30 10.42 -5.57
N VAL A 55 -17.72 9.43 -6.36
CA VAL A 55 -16.94 8.21 -6.57
C VAL A 55 -15.50 8.56 -6.97
N GLY A 56 -14.53 7.95 -6.31
CA GLY A 56 -13.10 8.22 -6.51
C GLY A 56 -12.53 9.39 -5.70
N THR A 57 -13.34 10.15 -4.95
CA THR A 57 -12.83 11.20 -4.05
C THR A 57 -12.45 10.58 -2.69
N PRO A 58 -11.23 10.78 -2.18
CA PRO A 58 -10.83 10.31 -0.86
C PRO A 58 -11.49 11.12 0.26
N VAL A 59 -11.81 10.44 1.36
CA VAL A 59 -12.40 11.00 2.60
C VAL A 59 -11.45 10.75 3.76
N GLU A 60 -11.08 11.79 4.49
CA GLU A 60 -10.34 11.66 5.75
C GLU A 60 -11.29 11.35 6.92
N VAL A 61 -11.11 10.20 7.54
CA VAL A 61 -11.79 9.80 8.77
C VAL A 61 -10.85 10.01 9.93
N SER A 62 -11.29 10.67 11.00
CA SER A 62 -10.49 10.91 12.19
C SER A 62 -11.16 10.45 13.46
N VAL A 63 -10.35 10.07 14.45
CA VAL A 63 -10.83 9.72 15.80
C VAL A 63 -9.80 10.09 16.84
N LYS A 64 -10.24 10.46 18.05
CA LYS A 64 -9.35 10.68 19.18
C LYS A 64 -9.23 9.45 20.05
N VAL A 65 -7.99 9.09 20.37
CA VAL A 65 -7.65 8.02 21.31
C VAL A 65 -6.99 8.65 22.53
N THR A 66 -7.52 8.36 23.72
CA THR A 66 -6.95 8.83 24.99
C THR A 66 -6.60 7.65 25.89
N ASN A 67 -5.37 7.61 26.41
CA ASN A 67 -4.99 6.64 27.43
C ASN A 67 -5.46 7.10 28.82
N VAL A 68 -6.49 6.44 29.34
CA VAL A 68 -7.09 6.66 30.66
C VAL A 68 -6.57 5.69 31.73
N GLY A 69 -5.57 4.87 31.41
CA GLY A 69 -4.85 4.00 32.35
C GLY A 69 -3.70 4.72 33.07
N ASP A 70 -3.04 4.02 34.00
CA ASP A 70 -1.91 4.57 34.80
C ASP A 70 -0.54 4.13 34.27
N SER A 71 -0.49 3.53 33.07
CA SER A 71 0.74 3.10 32.39
C SER A 71 0.65 3.36 30.88
N SER A 72 1.80 3.50 30.21
CA SER A 72 1.85 3.63 28.74
C SER A 72 1.51 2.30 28.07
N GLY A 73 0.96 2.36 26.86
CA GLY A 73 0.64 1.15 26.09
C GLY A 73 0.28 1.47 24.65
N ASN A 74 0.07 0.42 23.87
CA ASN A 74 -0.35 0.50 22.48
C ASN A 74 -1.86 0.24 22.36
N HIS A 75 -2.51 0.95 21.44
CA HIS A 75 -3.91 0.72 21.10
C HIS A 75 -4.07 0.70 19.58
N SER A 76 -4.64 -0.38 19.06
CA SER A 76 -4.99 -0.51 17.65
C SER A 76 -6.40 0.03 17.42
N VAL A 77 -6.50 1.02 16.54
CA VAL A 77 -7.74 1.62 16.07
C VAL A 77 -8.07 0.99 14.73
N ILE A 78 -9.19 0.28 14.66
CA ILE A 78 -9.66 -0.38 13.44
C ILE A 78 -10.79 0.46 12.84
N LEU A 79 -10.58 0.96 11.63
CA LEU A 79 -11.62 1.55 10.81
C LEU A 79 -12.39 0.46 10.08
N VAL A 80 -13.71 0.48 10.15
CA VAL A 80 -14.61 -0.49 9.52
C VAL A 80 -15.52 0.28 8.56
N ILE A 81 -15.63 -0.18 7.31
CA ILE A 81 -16.54 0.35 6.29
C ILE A 81 -17.52 -0.77 5.89
N ASP A 82 -18.83 -0.52 6.00
CA ASP A 82 -19.90 -1.50 5.71
C ASP A 82 -19.71 -2.87 6.38
N ASP A 83 -19.40 -2.83 7.67
CA ASP A 83 -19.11 -4.01 8.49
C ASP A 83 -17.84 -4.80 8.05
N VAL A 84 -17.03 -4.24 7.16
CA VAL A 84 -15.73 -4.80 6.72
C VAL A 84 -14.57 -3.94 7.27
N PRO A 85 -13.59 -4.53 7.98
CA PRO A 85 -12.38 -3.82 8.38
C PRO A 85 -11.66 -3.22 7.17
N PHE A 86 -11.38 -1.91 7.21
CA PHE A 86 -10.77 -1.14 6.14
C PHE A 86 -9.28 -0.88 6.37
N GLU A 87 -8.92 -0.33 7.55
CA GLU A 87 -7.53 -0.03 7.89
C GLU A 87 -7.35 -0.10 9.41
N THR A 88 -6.18 -0.56 9.88
CA THR A 88 -5.82 -0.57 11.31
C THR A 88 -4.59 0.29 11.55
N LYS A 89 -4.67 1.22 12.51
CA LYS A 89 -3.52 2.03 12.95
C LYS A 89 -3.28 1.85 14.44
N THR A 90 -2.03 1.60 14.81
CA THR A 90 -1.63 1.47 16.21
C THR A 90 -1.02 2.76 16.73
N VAL A 91 -1.51 3.25 17.86
CA VAL A 91 -0.92 4.39 18.58
C VAL A 91 -0.35 3.95 19.92
N GLN A 92 0.86 4.42 20.23
CA GLN A 92 1.45 4.29 21.56
C GLN A 92 1.23 5.59 22.33
N LEU A 93 0.56 5.52 23.48
CA LEU A 93 0.23 6.70 24.28
C LEU A 93 0.73 6.56 25.72
N SER A 94 1.37 7.62 26.20
CA SER A 94 1.74 7.82 27.60
C SER A 94 0.49 8.04 28.48
N VAL A 95 0.68 8.04 29.80
CA VAL A 95 -0.42 8.27 30.76
C VAL A 95 -1.09 9.62 30.49
N ALA A 96 -2.41 9.61 30.33
CA ALA A 96 -3.24 10.78 30.03
C ALA A 96 -2.94 11.48 28.69
N GLU A 97 -2.19 10.85 27.79
CA GLU A 97 -1.93 11.35 26.44
C GLU A 97 -3.14 11.08 25.53
N THR A 98 -3.43 12.06 24.66
CA THR A 98 -4.46 11.97 23.61
C THR A 98 -3.80 12.18 22.26
N ALA A 99 -4.03 11.26 21.32
CA ALA A 99 -3.67 11.43 19.92
C ALA A 99 -4.92 11.41 19.04
N THR A 100 -4.83 12.10 17.89
CA THR A 100 -5.83 11.97 16.82
C THR A 100 -5.26 11.02 15.78
N VAL A 101 -6.03 10.00 15.43
CA VAL A 101 -5.69 9.03 14.39
C VAL A 101 -6.50 9.40 13.15
N PHE A 102 -5.83 9.50 12.02
CA PHE A 102 -6.42 9.82 10.72
C PHE A 102 -6.33 8.60 9.81
N PHE A 103 -7.38 8.36 9.04
CA PHE A 103 -7.48 7.34 8.00
C PHE A 103 -7.92 8.04 6.72
N THR A 104 -7.48 7.54 5.57
CA THR A 104 -7.92 8.07 4.27
C THR A 104 -8.69 6.97 3.55
N VAL A 105 -10.01 7.17 3.44
CA VAL A 105 -10.94 6.26 2.79
C VAL A 105 -11.16 6.73 1.36
N ALA A 106 -10.49 6.09 0.40
CA ALA A 106 -10.72 6.32 -1.02
C ALA A 106 -11.66 5.25 -1.62
N GLU A 107 -12.09 5.47 -2.86
CA GLU A 107 -12.65 4.41 -3.74
C GLU A 107 -13.91 3.69 -3.23
N LEU A 108 -14.65 4.31 -2.32
CA LEU A 108 -15.98 3.86 -1.98
C LEU A 108 -16.86 3.79 -3.25
N THR A 109 -17.59 2.69 -3.42
CA THR A 109 -18.53 2.53 -4.53
C THR A 109 -19.70 3.51 -4.41
N VAL A 110 -20.52 3.66 -5.45
CA VAL A 110 -21.73 4.49 -5.35
C VAL A 110 -22.73 3.86 -4.35
N GLY A 111 -22.97 4.53 -3.22
CA GLY A 111 -23.78 3.98 -2.14
C GLY A 111 -23.71 4.79 -0.85
N ASN A 112 -24.42 4.34 0.18
CA ASN A 112 -24.21 4.81 1.54
C ASN A 112 -23.34 3.79 2.26
N HIS A 113 -22.19 4.22 2.74
CA HIS A 113 -21.19 3.41 3.42
C HIS A 113 -21.24 3.70 4.92
N THR A 114 -21.46 2.69 5.73
CA THR A 114 -21.40 2.79 7.20
C THR A 114 -19.95 2.80 7.63
N VAL A 115 -19.54 3.79 8.42
CA VAL A 115 -18.18 3.88 8.95
C VAL A 115 -18.20 3.64 10.44
N ALA A 116 -17.41 2.72 10.96
CA ALA A 116 -17.34 2.43 12.38
C ALA A 116 -15.90 2.35 12.90
N ILE A 117 -15.71 2.81 14.14
CA ILE A 117 -14.48 2.62 14.93
C ILE A 117 -14.92 2.28 16.35
N GLY A 118 -14.75 1.02 16.77
CA GLY A 118 -15.30 0.54 18.04
C GLY A 118 -16.82 0.69 18.11
N ASP A 119 -17.32 1.35 19.16
CA ASP A 119 -18.76 1.62 19.33
C ASP A 119 -19.24 2.89 18.59
N LEU A 120 -18.34 3.63 17.95
CA LEU A 120 -18.67 4.85 17.18
C LEU A 120 -19.05 4.46 15.76
N ALA A 121 -20.13 5.04 15.25
CA ALA A 121 -20.56 4.84 13.86
C ALA A 121 -20.99 6.15 13.20
N GLY A 122 -20.74 6.26 11.90
CA GLY A 122 -21.17 7.33 11.01
C GLY A 122 -21.46 6.79 9.61
N THR A 123 -21.69 7.67 8.64
CA THR A 123 -22.02 7.25 7.28
C THR A 123 -21.37 8.21 6.28
N ILE A 124 -20.70 7.65 5.27
CA ILE A 124 -20.23 8.38 4.08
C ILE A 124 -21.16 8.05 2.93
N ARG A 125 -21.69 9.07 2.26
CA ARG A 125 -22.50 8.91 1.05
C ARG A 125 -21.64 9.13 -0.17
N VAL A 126 -21.78 8.30 -1.19
CA VAL A 126 -20.97 8.35 -2.40
C VAL A 126 -21.86 8.31 -3.62
N THR A 127 -21.64 9.23 -4.56
CA THR A 127 -22.46 9.39 -5.76
C THR A 127 -21.59 9.47 -7.02
N VAL A 128 -22.15 9.10 -8.18
CA VAL A 128 -21.44 9.23 -9.48
C VAL A 128 -21.09 10.69 -9.78
N GLU A 129 -21.98 11.60 -9.40
CA GLU A 129 -21.78 13.04 -9.48
C GLU A 129 -21.27 13.56 -8.15
N ALA A 130 -20.45 14.62 -8.18
CA ALA A 130 -19.99 15.29 -6.97
C ALA A 130 -21.16 15.71 -6.05
N PRO A 131 -20.96 15.68 -4.73
CA PRO A 131 -21.92 16.23 -3.80
C PRO A 131 -22.22 17.68 -4.17
N VAL A 132 -23.49 17.98 -4.46
CA VAL A 132 -23.87 19.38 -4.66
C VAL A 132 -23.76 20.10 -3.31
N ARG A 133 -22.80 21.02 -3.20
CA ARG A 133 -22.60 21.81 -2.00
C ARG A 133 -23.90 22.54 -1.67
N PRO A 134 -24.42 22.45 -0.43
CA PRO A 134 -25.60 23.19 -0.05
C PRO A 134 -25.34 24.69 -0.21
N ALA A 135 -26.40 25.44 -0.50
CA ALA A 135 -26.29 26.87 -0.68
C ALA A 135 -25.64 27.52 0.56
N LYS A 136 -24.49 28.17 0.36
CA LYS A 136 -23.71 28.82 1.43
C LYS A 136 -23.33 30.21 0.96
N LEU A 137 -23.61 31.21 1.79
CA LEU A 137 -23.32 32.59 1.45
C LEU A 137 -21.88 32.96 1.82
N ARG A 138 -21.18 33.61 0.89
CA ARG A 138 -19.95 34.35 1.15
C ARG A 138 -20.17 35.82 0.81
N LEU A 139 -19.86 36.70 1.74
CA LEU A 139 -19.86 38.14 1.54
C LEU A 139 -18.44 38.64 1.27
N THR A 140 -18.30 39.53 0.29
CA THR A 140 -17.03 40.21 -0.02
C THR A 140 -17.28 41.65 -0.45
N ASN A 141 -16.22 42.45 -0.57
CA ASN A 141 -16.25 43.81 -1.13
C ASN A 141 -17.29 44.73 -0.45
N LEU A 142 -17.33 44.76 0.88
CA LEU A 142 -18.15 45.71 1.61
C LEU A 142 -17.66 47.14 1.34
N GLY A 143 -18.54 47.97 0.82
CA GLY A 143 -18.27 49.35 0.45
C GLY A 143 -19.37 50.29 0.91
N VAL A 144 -19.02 51.57 1.03
CA VAL A 144 -19.96 52.67 1.26
C VAL A 144 -19.87 53.65 0.10
N SER A 145 -21.02 54.17 -0.32
CA SER A 145 -21.13 55.20 -1.35
C SER A 145 -20.34 56.45 -1.05
N ARG A 146 -20.11 56.76 0.24
CA ARG A 146 -19.25 57.86 0.66
C ARG A 146 -18.72 57.63 2.07
N ARG A 147 -17.48 58.08 2.32
CA ARG A 147 -16.84 57.98 3.64
C ARG A 147 -17.23 59.12 4.58
N GLU A 148 -17.65 60.26 4.06
CA GLU A 148 -18.11 61.42 4.84
C GLU A 148 -19.44 61.92 4.26
N ALA A 149 -20.50 62.02 5.07
CA ALA A 149 -21.83 62.48 4.66
C ALA A 149 -22.39 63.58 5.58
N GLY A 150 -23.30 64.40 5.05
CA GLY A 150 -24.01 65.41 5.82
C GLY A 150 -25.09 64.80 6.74
N ILE A 151 -25.54 65.57 7.72
CA ILE A 151 -26.57 65.13 8.68
C ILE A 151 -27.87 64.77 7.93
N GLY A 152 -28.33 63.53 8.09
CA GLY A 152 -29.53 63.01 7.44
C GLY A 152 -29.36 62.67 5.95
N GLU A 153 -28.16 62.79 5.38
CA GLU A 153 -27.88 62.30 4.03
C GLU A 153 -27.79 60.77 4.02
N THR A 154 -28.29 60.17 2.93
CA THR A 154 -28.25 58.72 2.74
C THR A 154 -26.85 58.27 2.30
N VAL A 155 -26.33 57.26 2.97
CA VAL A 155 -25.14 56.49 2.60
C VAL A 155 -25.61 55.10 2.22
N THR A 156 -25.51 54.75 0.95
CA THR A 156 -25.73 53.38 0.48
C THR A 156 -24.53 52.51 0.85
N VAL A 157 -24.79 51.40 1.53
CA VAL A 157 -23.84 50.34 1.86
C VAL A 157 -24.06 49.22 0.86
N SER A 158 -22.99 48.72 0.25
CA SER A 158 -23.06 47.62 -0.71
C SER A 158 -22.07 46.51 -0.40
N ALA A 159 -22.41 45.27 -0.74
CA ALA A 159 -21.50 44.13 -0.67
C ALA A 159 -21.83 43.13 -1.79
N LEU A 160 -20.87 42.30 -2.14
CA LEU A 160 -21.10 41.15 -3.00
C LEU A 160 -21.52 39.94 -2.19
N ALA A 161 -22.67 39.39 -2.54
CA ALA A 161 -23.23 38.15 -2.02
C ALA A 161 -23.03 37.04 -3.05
N THR A 162 -22.21 36.03 -2.73
CA THR A 162 -21.98 34.87 -3.60
C THR A 162 -22.50 33.61 -2.93
N ASN A 163 -23.31 32.83 -3.64
CA ASN A 163 -23.60 31.47 -3.22
C ASN A 163 -22.43 30.57 -3.63
N ILE A 164 -21.60 30.19 -2.68
CA ILE A 164 -20.48 29.26 -2.90
C ILE A 164 -20.90 27.79 -2.86
N GLY A 165 -22.20 27.51 -2.78
CA GLY A 165 -22.79 26.19 -2.98
C GLY A 165 -23.19 25.94 -4.43
N ASP A 166 -23.56 24.70 -4.75
CA ASP A 166 -23.92 24.25 -6.11
C ASP A 166 -25.44 24.23 -6.33
N VAL A 167 -26.23 24.29 -5.25
CA VAL A 167 -27.69 24.43 -5.32
C VAL A 167 -28.14 25.85 -5.00
N ALA A 168 -29.30 26.23 -5.54
CA ALA A 168 -29.92 27.51 -5.21
C ALA A 168 -30.33 27.57 -3.72
N GLY A 169 -30.26 28.75 -3.11
CA GLY A 169 -30.69 28.95 -1.73
C GLY A 169 -31.14 30.37 -1.40
N GLU A 170 -31.88 30.44 -0.29
CA GLU A 170 -32.34 31.69 0.32
C GLU A 170 -31.38 32.14 1.41
N PHE A 171 -30.95 33.40 1.37
CA PHE A 171 -30.04 33.96 2.36
C PHE A 171 -30.62 35.23 3.00
N SER A 172 -30.56 35.29 4.33
CA SER A 172 -30.98 36.47 5.11
C SER A 172 -29.75 37.26 5.56
N LEU A 173 -29.71 38.53 5.20
CA LEU A 173 -28.62 39.47 5.44
C LEU A 173 -29.08 40.54 6.41
N GLU A 174 -28.40 40.66 7.56
CA GLU A 174 -28.70 41.67 8.58
C GLU A 174 -27.60 42.74 8.60
N LEU A 175 -27.99 44.00 8.41
CA LEU A 175 -27.10 45.15 8.50
C LEU A 175 -27.19 45.75 9.90
N PHE A 176 -26.04 45.99 10.53
CA PHE A 176 -25.94 46.71 11.80
C PHE A 176 -25.15 48.01 11.64
N VAL A 177 -25.50 49.01 12.44
CA VAL A 177 -24.77 50.28 12.54
C VAL A 177 -24.52 50.56 14.01
N ASN A 178 -23.25 50.62 14.42
CA ASN A 178 -22.81 50.69 15.83
C ASN A 178 -23.47 49.60 16.69
N ASP A 179 -23.43 48.35 16.22
CA ASP A 179 -24.07 47.16 16.83
C ASP A 179 -25.61 47.17 16.90
N ASP A 180 -26.27 48.24 16.43
CA ASP A 180 -27.73 48.30 16.35
C ASP A 180 -28.21 47.78 14.99
N LYS A 181 -29.03 46.72 14.99
CA LYS A 181 -29.63 46.16 13.78
C LYS A 181 -30.53 47.18 13.08
N ARG A 182 -30.24 47.51 11.82
CA ARG A 182 -31.00 48.49 11.03
C ARG A 182 -31.97 47.86 10.05
N GLU A 183 -31.53 46.88 9.29
CA GLU A 183 -32.33 46.27 8.23
C GLU A 183 -31.99 44.79 8.06
N THR A 184 -32.97 44.02 7.60
CA THR A 184 -32.79 42.63 7.16
C THR A 184 -33.28 42.50 5.72
N LYS A 185 -32.43 41.98 4.83
CA LYS A 185 -32.76 41.71 3.42
C LYS A 185 -32.65 40.23 3.14
N VAL A 186 -33.63 39.68 2.41
CA VAL A 186 -33.62 38.27 1.99
C VAL A 186 -33.36 38.23 0.49
N ILE A 187 -32.39 37.41 0.07
CA ILE A 187 -32.03 37.20 -1.34
C ILE A 187 -32.10 35.72 -1.71
N GLN A 188 -32.27 35.44 -2.99
CA GLN A 188 -32.26 34.11 -3.57
C GLN A 188 -31.14 34.07 -4.59
N LEU A 189 -30.26 33.07 -4.49
CA LEU A 189 -29.12 32.89 -5.40
C LEU A 189 -29.03 31.44 -5.84
N GLY A 190 -28.89 31.20 -7.14
CA GLY A 190 -28.48 29.93 -7.74
C GLY A 190 -27.08 29.49 -7.27
N GLY A 191 -26.69 28.26 -7.57
CA GLY A 191 -25.33 27.78 -7.25
C GLY A 191 -24.28 28.55 -8.04
N GLY A 192 -23.21 29.00 -7.37
CA GLY A 192 -22.19 29.87 -7.97
C GLY A 192 -22.64 31.30 -8.27
N GLU A 193 -23.93 31.64 -8.11
CA GLU A 193 -24.45 32.96 -8.47
C GLU A 193 -23.91 34.05 -7.52
N THR A 194 -23.45 35.15 -8.10
CA THR A 194 -23.03 36.35 -7.38
C THR A 194 -23.98 37.51 -7.70
N THR A 195 -24.40 38.22 -6.67
CA THR A 195 -25.16 39.47 -6.81
C THR A 195 -24.64 40.56 -5.89
N THR A 196 -24.91 41.81 -6.24
CA THR A 196 -24.63 42.97 -5.38
C THR A 196 -25.84 43.24 -4.49
N VAL A 197 -25.63 43.29 -3.17
CA VAL A 197 -26.66 43.67 -2.20
C VAL A 197 -26.41 45.07 -1.69
N GLU A 198 -27.47 45.88 -1.63
CA GLU A 198 -27.42 47.27 -1.20
C GLU A 198 -28.42 47.55 -0.08
N PHE A 199 -28.03 48.43 0.85
CA PHE A 199 -28.78 48.95 1.98
C PHE A 199 -28.60 50.47 2.09
N ASP A 200 -29.63 51.20 2.53
CA ASP A 200 -29.55 52.64 2.71
C ASP A 200 -29.52 53.01 4.20
N VAL A 201 -28.49 53.74 4.61
CA VAL A 201 -28.30 54.21 6.00
C VAL A 201 -28.32 55.74 6.02
N ALA A 202 -29.00 56.34 7.00
CA ALA A 202 -28.97 57.77 7.23
C ALA A 202 -28.91 58.06 8.73
N GLU A 203 -28.03 58.97 9.13
CA GLU A 203 -27.74 59.23 10.53
C GLU A 203 -27.94 60.71 10.89
N GLY A 204 -28.59 60.94 12.02
CA GLY A 204 -29.08 62.26 12.44
C GLY A 204 -28.13 63.05 13.36
N ALA A 205 -26.98 62.50 13.70
CA ALA A 205 -25.99 63.12 14.58
C ALA A 205 -24.59 63.05 13.94
N GLU A 206 -23.73 64.01 14.27
CA GLU A 206 -22.32 63.96 13.87
C GLU A 206 -21.59 62.87 14.65
N GLY A 207 -20.67 62.17 13.96
CA GLY A 207 -19.89 61.08 14.55
C GLY A 207 -19.41 60.08 13.51
N ASP A 208 -18.57 59.16 13.95
CA ASP A 208 -18.16 57.99 13.17
C ASP A 208 -19.10 56.83 13.42
N TYR A 209 -19.54 56.19 12.35
CA TYR A 209 -20.49 55.09 12.36
C TYR A 209 -19.83 53.87 11.74
N GLU A 210 -19.78 52.77 12.50
CA GLU A 210 -19.33 51.47 12.02
C GLU A 210 -20.53 50.68 11.51
N VAL A 211 -20.43 50.19 10.28
CA VAL A 211 -21.40 49.34 9.62
C VAL A 211 -20.87 47.93 9.58
N THR A 212 -21.68 46.96 9.98
CA THR A 212 -21.34 45.53 9.85
C THR A 212 -22.41 44.77 9.06
N LEU A 213 -21.94 43.86 8.21
CA LEU A 213 -22.76 42.95 7.40
C LEU A 213 -22.10 41.57 7.38
N GLY A 214 -22.66 40.63 8.14
CA GLY A 214 -21.95 39.39 8.46
C GLY A 214 -20.66 39.68 9.22
N ASP A 215 -19.54 39.14 8.77
CA ASP A 215 -18.21 39.34 9.38
C ASP A 215 -17.45 40.55 8.82
N LEU A 216 -18.03 41.27 7.85
CA LEU A 216 -17.41 42.44 7.23
C LEU A 216 -17.79 43.71 8.00
N SER A 217 -16.81 44.59 8.21
CA SER A 217 -17.05 45.93 8.78
C SER A 217 -16.41 47.04 7.96
N ILE A 218 -17.07 48.20 7.94
CA ILE A 218 -16.58 49.44 7.31
C ILE A 218 -17.15 50.64 8.07
N SER A 219 -16.47 51.78 8.05
CA SER A 219 -16.96 53.00 8.72
C SER A 219 -17.17 54.15 7.75
N PHE A 220 -18.14 55.00 8.07
CA PHE A 220 -18.35 56.32 7.48
C PHE A 220 -18.59 57.36 8.59
N SER A 221 -18.35 58.64 8.29
CA SER A 221 -18.50 59.75 9.23
C SER A 221 -19.64 60.67 8.82
N ILE A 222 -20.42 61.14 9.79
CA ILE A 222 -21.39 62.24 9.60
C ILE A 222 -20.77 63.55 10.09
N THR A 223 -20.74 64.57 9.23
CA THR A 223 -20.17 65.89 9.54
C THR A 223 -20.92 67.01 8.81
N SER A 224 -21.07 68.16 9.46
CA SER A 224 -21.65 69.37 8.85
C SER A 224 -20.78 69.98 7.74
N ASP A 225 -19.50 69.61 7.66
CA ASP A 225 -18.54 70.07 6.66
C ASP A 225 -18.32 69.05 5.51
N ALA A 226 -19.26 68.14 5.27
CA ALA A 226 -19.10 67.07 4.29
C ALA A 226 -18.86 67.60 2.85
N PRO A 227 -17.96 67.00 2.07
CA PRO A 227 -17.70 67.40 0.69
C PRO A 227 -18.91 67.15 -0.24
N SER A 228 -18.94 67.83 -1.39
CA SER A 228 -19.97 67.62 -2.42
C SER A 228 -19.83 66.23 -3.06
N VAL A 229 -20.98 65.57 -3.28
CA VAL A 229 -21.05 64.20 -3.81
C VAL A 229 -20.34 64.06 -5.17
N LYS A 230 -19.46 63.08 -5.31
CA LYS A 230 -18.79 62.75 -6.58
C LYS A 230 -19.73 61.98 -7.52
N PRO A 231 -19.85 62.37 -8.80
CA PRO A 231 -20.61 61.60 -9.80
C PRO A 231 -20.11 60.16 -9.96
N ALA A 232 -20.95 59.30 -10.56
CA ALA A 232 -20.59 57.91 -10.87
C ALA A 232 -19.40 57.86 -11.84
N GLU A 233 -18.43 56.99 -11.55
CA GLU A 233 -17.23 56.75 -12.34
C GLU A 233 -16.92 55.26 -12.26
N PHE A 234 -16.68 54.59 -13.39
CA PHE A 234 -16.59 53.13 -13.45
C PHE A 234 -15.19 52.65 -13.84
N GLN A 235 -14.75 51.56 -13.22
CA GLN A 235 -13.52 50.84 -13.56
C GLN A 235 -13.84 49.37 -13.86
N VAL A 236 -13.22 48.84 -14.91
CA VAL A 236 -13.35 47.42 -15.32
C VAL A 236 -12.02 46.72 -15.14
N ILE A 237 -12.02 45.60 -14.41
CA ILE A 237 -10.83 44.82 -14.07
C ILE A 237 -11.14 43.31 -14.08
N GLU A 238 -10.10 42.48 -13.94
CA GLU A 238 -10.21 41.02 -13.72
C GLU A 238 -10.99 40.30 -14.84
N LEU A 239 -10.55 40.43 -16.09
CA LEU A 239 -11.08 39.62 -17.20
C LEU A 239 -10.66 38.16 -17.04
N THR A 240 -11.63 37.25 -17.15
CA THR A 240 -11.40 35.79 -17.17
C THR A 240 -11.97 35.19 -18.46
N VAL A 241 -11.27 34.19 -19.01
CA VAL A 241 -11.66 33.42 -20.20
C VAL A 241 -11.39 31.95 -19.93
N ASN A 242 -12.43 31.11 -19.87
CA ASN A 242 -12.29 29.71 -19.51
C ASN A 242 -13.29 28.83 -20.27
N PRO A 243 -12.87 27.72 -20.91
CA PRO A 243 -11.49 27.28 -21.15
C PRO A 243 -10.77 28.11 -22.24
N SER A 244 -9.44 28.07 -22.25
CA SER A 244 -8.60 28.79 -23.22
C SER A 244 -8.35 28.00 -24.52
N LEU A 245 -8.71 26.72 -24.57
CA LEU A 245 -8.62 25.84 -25.74
C LEU A 245 -9.92 25.04 -25.86
N VAL A 246 -10.54 25.08 -27.04
CA VAL A 246 -11.86 24.47 -27.32
C VAL A 246 -11.93 23.87 -28.72
N LEU A 247 -12.82 22.91 -28.94
CA LEU A 247 -13.28 22.56 -30.29
C LEU A 247 -14.28 23.59 -30.82
N ALA A 248 -14.54 23.53 -32.12
CA ALA A 248 -15.66 24.27 -32.71
C ALA A 248 -16.97 23.96 -31.97
N ASP A 249 -17.76 25.00 -31.71
CA ASP A 249 -19.05 24.98 -30.99
C ASP A 249 -18.99 24.68 -29.48
N GLU A 250 -17.81 24.46 -28.88
CA GLU A 250 -17.69 24.39 -27.42
C GLU A 250 -17.82 25.77 -26.77
N VAL A 251 -18.41 25.82 -25.57
CA VAL A 251 -18.73 27.06 -24.85
C VAL A 251 -17.52 27.56 -24.07
N VAL A 252 -17.20 28.83 -24.24
CA VAL A 252 -16.22 29.59 -23.45
C VAL A 252 -16.95 30.60 -22.57
N GLU A 253 -16.70 30.57 -21.27
CA GLU A 253 -17.23 31.54 -20.31
C GLU A 253 -16.25 32.72 -20.17
N VAL A 254 -16.78 33.93 -20.31
CA VAL A 254 -16.01 35.17 -20.22
C VAL A 254 -16.62 36.05 -19.14
N SER A 255 -15.85 36.55 -18.18
CA SER A 255 -16.38 37.45 -17.16
C SER A 255 -15.44 38.60 -16.80
N VAL A 256 -16.01 39.71 -16.31
CA VAL A 256 -15.29 40.89 -15.81
C VAL A 256 -15.90 41.43 -14.52
N LYS A 257 -15.10 42.16 -13.75
CA LYS A 257 -15.52 42.90 -12.57
C LYS A 257 -15.64 44.39 -12.88
N VAL A 258 -16.76 45.00 -12.48
CA VAL A 258 -17.06 46.42 -12.68
C VAL A 258 -17.23 47.09 -11.32
N ILE A 259 -16.51 48.18 -11.08
CA ILE A 259 -16.51 48.94 -9.82
C ILE A 259 -16.96 50.37 -10.09
N ASN A 260 -17.95 50.88 -9.36
CA ASN A 260 -18.28 52.31 -9.35
C ASN A 260 -17.43 53.00 -8.27
N VAL A 261 -16.36 53.68 -8.66
CA VAL A 261 -15.47 54.43 -7.77
C VAL A 261 -16.00 55.83 -7.42
N GLY A 262 -17.13 56.22 -8.01
CA GLY A 262 -17.88 57.44 -7.67
C GLY A 262 -18.77 57.28 -6.42
N GLU A 263 -19.46 58.35 -6.04
CA GLU A 263 -20.31 58.39 -4.84
C GLU A 263 -21.82 58.35 -5.16
N THR A 264 -22.22 58.72 -6.39
CA THR A 264 -23.60 58.53 -6.87
C THR A 264 -23.76 57.21 -7.63
N GLY A 265 -24.97 56.65 -7.60
CA GLY A 265 -25.32 55.53 -8.47
C GLY A 265 -25.35 55.91 -9.96
N GLY A 266 -25.02 54.95 -10.81
CA GLY A 266 -25.04 55.10 -12.27
C GLY A 266 -25.19 53.76 -12.97
N SER A 267 -25.24 53.78 -14.30
CA SER A 267 -25.20 52.57 -15.12
C SER A 267 -24.02 52.61 -16.08
N TYR A 268 -23.37 51.46 -16.25
CA TYR A 268 -22.24 51.25 -17.14
C TYR A 268 -22.57 50.12 -18.12
N THR A 269 -22.24 50.34 -19.39
CA THR A 269 -22.49 49.39 -20.48
C THR A 269 -21.22 48.61 -20.79
N VAL A 270 -21.20 47.32 -20.44
CA VAL A 270 -20.12 46.39 -20.74
C VAL A 270 -20.30 45.83 -22.15
N ASN A 271 -19.30 46.03 -23.01
CA ASN A 271 -19.31 45.52 -24.38
C ASN A 271 -18.28 44.41 -24.53
N LEU A 272 -18.74 43.17 -24.68
CA LEU A 272 -17.88 42.05 -25.05
C LEU A 272 -17.57 42.13 -26.54
N LYS A 273 -16.29 42.24 -26.88
CA LYS A 273 -15.81 42.09 -28.25
C LYS A 273 -15.07 40.77 -28.41
N ILE A 274 -15.39 40.07 -29.50
CA ILE A 274 -14.62 38.94 -30.01
C ILE A 274 -14.04 39.36 -31.37
N ASP A 275 -12.73 39.25 -31.53
CA ASP A 275 -12.00 39.65 -32.74
C ASP A 275 -12.30 41.10 -33.17
N GLY A 276 -12.30 42.00 -32.18
CA GLY A 276 -12.60 43.43 -32.36
C GLY A 276 -14.07 43.76 -32.67
N THR A 277 -14.95 42.78 -32.75
CA THR A 277 -16.39 42.97 -33.04
C THR A 277 -17.22 42.77 -31.78
N ILE A 278 -18.09 43.75 -31.46
CA ILE A 278 -19.02 43.62 -30.32
C ILE A 278 -19.96 42.43 -30.58
N ARG A 279 -19.86 41.40 -29.73
CA ARG A 279 -20.72 40.21 -29.78
C ARG A 279 -21.95 40.36 -28.91
N GLU A 280 -21.76 40.87 -27.70
CA GLU A 280 -22.84 41.05 -26.74
C GLU A 280 -22.58 42.31 -25.90
N THR A 281 -23.66 42.94 -25.46
CA THR A 281 -23.63 44.13 -24.61
C THR A 281 -24.53 43.88 -23.41
N ARG A 282 -24.05 44.21 -22.21
CA ARG A 282 -24.82 44.14 -20.96
C ARG A 282 -24.67 45.41 -20.15
N ASP A 283 -25.78 45.93 -19.64
CA ASP A 283 -25.78 47.07 -18.73
C ASP A 283 -25.72 46.60 -17.28
N VAL A 284 -24.86 47.22 -16.49
CA VAL A 284 -24.81 47.03 -15.03
C VAL A 284 -25.10 48.36 -14.35
N ALA A 285 -25.96 48.36 -13.33
CA ALA A 285 -26.27 49.54 -12.52
C ALA A 285 -25.68 49.32 -11.12
N LEU A 286 -24.86 50.28 -10.66
CA LEU A 286 -24.15 50.18 -9.38
C LEU A 286 -24.28 51.48 -8.61
N SER A 287 -24.58 51.38 -7.31
CA SER A 287 -24.45 52.51 -6.38
C SER A 287 -22.98 52.94 -6.21
N GLY A 288 -22.75 54.11 -5.65
CA GLY A 288 -21.39 54.57 -5.36
C GLY A 288 -20.63 53.57 -4.50
N GLY A 289 -19.35 53.33 -4.78
CA GLY A 289 -18.51 52.37 -4.08
C GLY A 289 -18.87 50.90 -4.28
N ALA A 290 -19.90 50.56 -5.07
CA ALA A 290 -20.34 49.20 -5.29
C ALA A 290 -19.53 48.49 -6.39
N THR A 291 -19.45 47.16 -6.26
CA THR A 291 -18.83 46.26 -7.25
C THR A 291 -19.90 45.32 -7.81
N GLY A 292 -19.82 44.97 -9.10
CA GLY A 292 -20.63 43.96 -9.76
C GLY A 292 -19.82 43.11 -10.74
N PHE A 293 -20.40 42.00 -11.21
CA PHE A 293 -19.81 41.10 -12.20
C PHE A 293 -20.68 41.03 -13.45
N VAL A 294 -20.04 40.89 -14.61
CA VAL A 294 -20.73 40.67 -15.89
C VAL A 294 -20.11 39.46 -16.57
N GLU A 295 -20.93 38.44 -16.79
CA GLU A 295 -20.55 37.18 -17.45
C GLU A 295 -21.14 37.08 -18.85
N PHE A 296 -20.49 36.33 -19.72
CA PHE A 296 -20.90 36.05 -21.09
C PHE A 296 -20.59 34.58 -21.43
N LYS A 297 -21.34 34.00 -22.37
CA LYS A 297 -21.06 32.68 -22.94
C LYS A 297 -20.82 32.82 -24.43
N VAL A 298 -19.66 32.39 -24.89
CA VAL A 298 -19.19 32.54 -26.26
C VAL A 298 -19.00 31.16 -26.87
N THR A 299 -19.30 31.03 -28.16
CA THR A 299 -19.00 29.85 -28.98
C THR A 299 -18.45 30.32 -30.30
N GLU A 300 -17.46 29.62 -30.84
CA GLU A 300 -16.89 29.92 -32.15
C GLU A 300 -16.76 28.64 -32.96
N VAL A 301 -16.97 28.76 -34.27
CA VAL A 301 -17.01 27.63 -35.22
C VAL A 301 -15.78 27.58 -36.11
N TYR A 302 -15.03 28.68 -36.19
CA TYR A 302 -13.89 28.80 -37.08
C TYR A 302 -12.60 28.57 -36.28
N PRO A 303 -11.70 27.69 -36.74
CA PRO A 303 -10.45 27.45 -36.06
C PRO A 303 -9.55 28.69 -36.05
N GLY A 304 -8.83 28.87 -34.95
CA GLY A 304 -7.90 29.98 -34.77
C GLY A 304 -7.89 30.56 -33.36
N ILE A 305 -7.00 31.52 -33.13
CA ILE A 305 -6.97 32.30 -31.89
C ILE A 305 -8.03 33.40 -32.01
N HIS A 306 -8.97 33.43 -31.07
CA HIS A 306 -9.98 34.46 -30.94
C HIS A 306 -9.62 35.41 -29.80
N THR A 307 -9.58 36.71 -30.09
CA THR A 307 -9.30 37.72 -29.05
C THR A 307 -10.57 38.11 -28.33
N VAL A 308 -10.48 38.25 -27.01
CA VAL A 308 -11.55 38.69 -26.12
C VAL A 308 -11.19 40.06 -25.57
N GLU A 309 -12.02 41.08 -25.79
CA GLU A 309 -11.80 42.43 -25.27
C GLU A 309 -13.05 42.95 -24.55
N ILE A 310 -12.84 43.51 -23.36
CA ILE A 310 -13.85 44.30 -22.63
C ILE A 310 -13.16 45.56 -22.09
N ASP A 311 -13.55 46.71 -22.62
CA ASP A 311 -12.90 48.01 -22.37
C ASP A 311 -11.37 47.93 -22.60
N ASP A 312 -10.55 48.23 -21.59
CA ASP A 312 -9.08 48.13 -21.66
C ASP A 312 -8.53 46.73 -21.28
N GLN A 313 -9.40 45.76 -20.96
CA GLN A 313 -9.01 44.39 -20.63
C GLN A 313 -8.97 43.50 -21.88
N SER A 314 -8.00 42.60 -21.97
CA SER A 314 -7.85 41.67 -23.10
C SER A 314 -7.43 40.27 -22.67
N GLY A 315 -7.92 39.27 -23.40
CA GLY A 315 -7.62 37.84 -23.26
C GLY A 315 -7.83 37.11 -24.58
N SER A 316 -7.72 35.79 -24.60
CA SER A 316 -7.94 34.99 -25.82
C SER A 316 -8.28 33.54 -25.51
N PHE A 317 -8.94 32.87 -26.45
CA PHE A 317 -9.06 31.42 -26.50
C PHE A 317 -8.77 30.90 -27.91
N THR A 318 -8.42 29.63 -28.04
CA THR A 318 -8.11 28.99 -29.33
C THR A 318 -9.18 27.96 -29.67
N VAL A 319 -9.71 28.02 -30.88
CA VAL A 319 -10.60 27.00 -31.46
C VAL A 319 -9.77 26.07 -32.34
N GLU A 320 -9.77 24.77 -32.04
CA GLU A 320 -9.06 23.77 -32.83
C GLU A 320 -9.83 23.40 -34.10
N GLY A 321 -9.07 23.11 -35.18
CA GLY A 321 -9.64 22.62 -36.43
C GLY A 321 -10.05 21.17 -36.33
N SER A 322 -11.35 20.88 -36.48
CA SER A 322 -11.84 19.51 -36.52
C SER A 322 -11.75 18.92 -37.93
N VAL A 323 -10.82 17.98 -38.12
CA VAL A 323 -10.91 16.98 -39.20
C VAL A 323 -11.71 15.79 -38.64
N PRO A 324 -12.56 15.09 -39.42
CA PRO A 324 -13.25 13.91 -38.91
C PRO A 324 -12.24 12.83 -38.49
N ALA A 325 -12.21 12.49 -37.21
CA ALA A 325 -11.44 11.36 -36.70
C ALA A 325 -12.16 10.04 -37.04
N SER A 326 -11.40 8.99 -37.33
CA SER A 326 -11.95 7.67 -37.63
C SER A 326 -12.38 6.97 -36.34
N GLU A 327 -13.61 6.42 -36.32
CA GLU A 327 -14.11 5.59 -35.21
C GLU A 327 -13.45 4.18 -35.20
N ASP A 328 -12.81 3.79 -36.31
CA ASP A 328 -12.20 2.47 -36.52
C ASP A 328 -10.70 2.42 -36.14
N ILE A 329 -10.15 3.50 -35.59
CA ILE A 329 -8.78 3.49 -35.04
C ILE A 329 -8.85 3.32 -33.52
N GLU A 330 -8.07 2.39 -32.98
CA GLU A 330 -7.96 2.14 -31.54
C GLU A 330 -6.53 2.38 -31.04
N ILE A 331 -6.39 3.06 -29.90
CA ILE A 331 -5.13 3.26 -29.18
C ILE A 331 -4.96 2.24 -28.05
N HIS A 332 -3.73 1.78 -27.81
CA HIS A 332 -3.35 0.85 -26.74
C HIS A 332 -1.89 1.07 -26.27
N SER A 333 -1.48 0.39 -25.19
CA SER A 333 -0.10 0.34 -24.70
C SER A 333 0.54 1.72 -24.44
N ILE A 334 -0.01 2.46 -23.47
CA ILE A 334 0.54 3.75 -23.05
C ILE A 334 1.79 3.57 -22.18
N ARG A 335 2.77 4.46 -22.37
CA ARG A 335 3.90 4.66 -21.49
C ARG A 335 4.13 6.16 -21.33
N VAL A 336 4.29 6.60 -20.09
CA VAL A 336 4.58 7.99 -19.74
C VAL A 336 6.00 8.05 -19.19
N SER A 337 6.85 8.89 -19.78
CA SER A 337 8.27 8.93 -19.44
C SER A 337 8.89 10.31 -19.62
N PRO A 338 9.76 10.77 -18.71
CA PRO A 338 10.10 10.11 -17.45
C PRO A 338 8.96 10.22 -16.42
N TYR A 339 8.94 9.31 -15.45
CA TYR A 339 7.92 9.30 -14.38
C TYR A 339 8.04 10.52 -13.47
N GLU A 340 9.25 11.06 -13.30
CA GLU A 340 9.52 12.24 -12.49
C GLU A 340 10.19 13.32 -13.36
N VAL A 341 9.69 14.55 -13.28
CA VAL A 341 10.17 15.72 -14.05
C VAL A 341 10.18 16.99 -13.21
N TRP A 342 10.95 17.99 -13.63
CA TRP A 342 10.88 19.36 -13.13
C TRP A 342 9.82 20.21 -13.83
N ASP A 343 9.56 21.41 -13.29
CA ASP A 343 8.71 22.39 -13.95
C ASP A 343 9.33 22.83 -15.29
N GLY A 344 8.52 22.88 -16.33
CA GLY A 344 8.95 23.21 -17.69
C GLY A 344 9.66 22.08 -18.44
N GLU A 345 9.88 20.91 -17.83
CA GLU A 345 10.46 19.75 -18.53
C GLU A 345 9.44 19.02 -19.40
N THR A 346 9.97 18.26 -20.37
CA THR A 346 9.14 17.53 -21.34
C THR A 346 8.86 16.12 -20.84
N VAL A 347 7.58 15.79 -20.74
CA VAL A 347 7.09 14.42 -20.58
C VAL A 347 6.69 13.89 -21.94
N THR A 348 7.20 12.71 -22.28
CA THR A 348 6.87 11.99 -23.50
C THR A 348 5.84 10.92 -23.18
N ILE A 349 4.69 11.02 -23.84
CA ILE A 349 3.63 10.02 -23.79
C ILE A 349 3.70 9.24 -25.08
N THR A 350 4.10 7.97 -24.99
CA THR A 350 4.10 7.04 -26.12
C THR A 350 2.92 6.11 -25.99
N ALA A 351 2.21 5.88 -27.09
CA ALA A 351 1.21 4.82 -27.19
C ALA A 351 1.31 4.17 -28.56
N LYS A 352 0.49 3.15 -28.81
CA LYS A 352 0.36 2.51 -30.10
C LYS A 352 -1.06 2.63 -30.62
N ALA A 353 -1.22 2.57 -31.94
CA ALA A 353 -2.51 2.69 -32.59
C ALA A 353 -2.68 1.67 -33.72
N ASN A 354 -3.88 1.08 -33.79
CA ASN A 354 -4.32 0.14 -34.82
C ASN A 354 -5.44 0.75 -35.64
N ASN A 355 -5.32 0.75 -36.95
CA ASN A 355 -6.41 1.10 -37.85
C ASN A 355 -7.14 -0.17 -38.29
N LEU A 356 -8.33 -0.40 -37.75
CA LEU A 356 -9.15 -1.59 -38.04
C LEU A 356 -9.85 -1.51 -39.39
N ALA A 357 -9.87 -0.34 -40.02
CA ALA A 357 -10.45 -0.14 -41.34
C ALA A 357 -9.47 -0.53 -42.47
N ASN A 358 -10.02 -1.05 -43.57
CA ASN A 358 -9.30 -1.30 -44.81
C ASN A 358 -9.11 -0.03 -45.66
N GLU A 359 -9.20 1.15 -45.05
CA GLU A 359 -8.92 2.44 -45.66
C GLU A 359 -8.11 3.31 -44.72
N GLN A 360 -7.47 4.33 -45.26
CA GLN A 360 -6.65 5.25 -44.47
C GLN A 360 -7.53 6.09 -43.55
N GLY A 361 -7.15 6.22 -42.28
CA GLY A 361 -7.89 6.96 -41.26
C GLY A 361 -7.05 8.03 -40.58
N ILE A 362 -7.73 8.97 -39.92
CA ILE A 362 -7.10 9.98 -39.06
C ILE A 362 -7.48 9.67 -37.62
N LEU A 363 -6.48 9.45 -36.79
CA LEU A 363 -6.59 9.43 -35.35
C LEU A 363 -6.44 10.86 -34.83
N GLN A 364 -7.37 11.29 -33.98
CA GLN A 364 -7.20 12.48 -33.13
C GLN A 364 -7.14 12.03 -31.69
N VAL A 365 -6.03 12.32 -31.03
CA VAL A 365 -5.84 12.03 -29.61
C VAL A 365 -5.77 13.32 -28.84
N ARG A 366 -6.68 13.48 -27.89
CA ARG A 366 -6.69 14.57 -26.93
C ARG A 366 -5.96 14.12 -25.67
N VAL A 367 -4.97 14.89 -25.25
CA VAL A 367 -4.24 14.69 -23.99
C VAL A 367 -4.86 15.57 -22.92
N LEU A 368 -5.27 14.96 -21.82
CA LEU A 368 -5.74 15.65 -20.63
C LEU A 368 -4.76 15.40 -19.49
N LEU A 369 -4.40 16.45 -18.77
CA LEU A 369 -3.69 16.39 -17.50
C LEU A 369 -4.66 16.83 -16.40
N ASP A 370 -5.00 15.93 -15.48
CA ASP A 370 -6.03 16.12 -14.43
C ASP A 370 -7.35 16.68 -14.96
N GLY A 371 -7.76 16.20 -16.14
CA GLY A 371 -8.99 16.62 -16.81
C GLY A 371 -8.90 17.94 -17.57
N ALA A 372 -7.81 18.71 -17.44
CA ALA A 372 -7.55 19.88 -18.26
C ALA A 372 -6.96 19.46 -19.61
N VAL A 373 -7.55 19.92 -20.71
CA VAL A 373 -7.05 19.65 -22.06
C VAL A 373 -5.72 20.38 -22.27
N LYS A 374 -4.66 19.64 -22.59
CA LYS A 374 -3.32 20.21 -22.86
C LYS A 374 -3.01 20.32 -24.34
N THR A 375 -3.27 19.27 -25.11
CA THR A 375 -3.09 19.29 -26.57
C THR A 375 -4.02 18.28 -27.25
N THR A 376 -4.28 18.48 -28.54
CA THR A 376 -4.91 17.50 -29.41
C THR A 376 -3.97 17.25 -30.60
N GLU A 377 -3.45 16.02 -30.71
CA GLU A 377 -2.56 15.63 -31.79
C GLU A 377 -3.29 14.78 -32.84
N MET A 378 -2.81 14.84 -34.09
CA MET A 378 -3.37 14.12 -35.22
C MET A 378 -2.34 13.16 -35.82
N PHE A 379 -2.77 11.92 -36.03
CA PHE A 379 -1.96 10.89 -36.67
C PHE A 379 -2.73 10.30 -37.84
N GLN A 380 -2.05 10.14 -38.98
CA GLN A 380 -2.63 9.49 -40.16
C GLN A 380 -2.14 8.05 -40.20
N LEU A 381 -3.07 7.10 -40.22
CA LEU A 381 -2.77 5.68 -40.22
C LEU A 381 -3.19 5.07 -41.54
N ASP A 382 -2.29 4.32 -42.17
CA ASP A 382 -2.60 3.56 -43.38
C ASP A 382 -3.65 2.47 -43.09
N ALA A 383 -4.31 2.01 -44.15
CA ALA A 383 -5.31 0.95 -44.07
C ALA A 383 -4.73 -0.31 -43.40
N ALA A 384 -5.44 -0.86 -42.42
CA ALA A 384 -5.05 -2.06 -41.68
C ALA A 384 -3.67 -1.98 -40.99
N ALA A 385 -3.14 -0.77 -40.73
CA ALA A 385 -1.88 -0.60 -40.02
C ALA A 385 -2.03 -0.99 -38.54
N THR A 386 -1.07 -1.76 -38.00
CA THR A 386 -1.04 -2.22 -36.61
C THR A 386 0.23 -1.74 -35.90
N ASP A 387 0.13 -1.57 -34.57
CA ASP A 387 1.21 -1.11 -33.69
C ASP A 387 1.87 0.20 -34.13
N VAL A 388 1.13 1.11 -34.78
CA VAL A 388 1.69 2.39 -35.22
C VAL A 388 2.05 3.21 -33.98
N PRO A 389 3.34 3.54 -33.76
CA PRO A 389 3.72 4.32 -32.59
C PRO A 389 3.20 5.75 -32.73
N ILE A 390 2.55 6.23 -31.67
CA ILE A 390 2.17 7.63 -31.51
C ILE A 390 2.93 8.21 -30.33
N GLU A 391 3.53 9.38 -30.53
CA GLU A 391 4.34 10.05 -29.54
C GLU A 391 3.82 11.47 -29.39
N ILE A 392 3.52 11.85 -28.15
CA ILE A 392 2.99 13.16 -27.81
C ILE A 392 3.84 13.71 -26.68
N SER A 393 4.36 14.92 -26.87
CA SER A 393 5.12 15.62 -25.83
C SER A 393 4.24 16.65 -25.14
N VAL A 394 4.26 16.66 -23.82
CA VAL A 394 3.65 17.71 -23.00
C VAL A 394 4.71 18.35 -22.12
N ILE A 395 4.52 19.63 -21.82
CA ILE A 395 5.36 20.35 -20.86
C ILE A 395 4.70 20.23 -19.49
N ALA A 396 5.49 19.81 -18.51
CA ALA A 396 5.11 19.78 -17.11
C ALA A 396 5.00 21.22 -16.59
N GLU A 397 3.89 21.59 -15.96
CA GLU A 397 3.65 22.96 -15.46
C GLU A 397 3.14 22.92 -14.01
N TYR A 398 3.70 23.72 -13.12
CA TYR A 398 3.20 23.88 -11.74
C TYR A 398 1.92 24.72 -11.69
N THR A 399 0.90 24.31 -10.91
CA THR A 399 -0.25 25.17 -10.59
C THR A 399 0.10 26.07 -9.38
N GLU A 400 -0.35 27.33 -9.36
CA GLU A 400 0.12 28.41 -8.46
C GLU A 400 0.03 28.14 -6.94
N ASP A 401 -0.52 27.02 -6.48
CA ASP A 401 -0.72 26.72 -5.06
C ASP A 401 0.55 26.17 -4.33
N GLY A 402 1.64 25.90 -5.04
CA GLY A 402 3.03 25.97 -4.53
C GLY A 402 3.44 25.17 -3.28
N VAL A 403 2.64 24.22 -2.78
CA VAL A 403 2.87 23.58 -1.47
C VAL A 403 2.93 22.05 -1.50
N LYS A 404 2.61 21.36 -2.60
CA LYS A 404 2.76 19.90 -2.72
C LYS A 404 3.25 19.47 -4.09
N SER A 405 3.99 18.36 -4.14
CA SER A 405 4.33 17.62 -5.36
C SER A 405 3.07 16.93 -5.87
N ASP A 406 2.29 17.64 -6.67
CA ASP A 406 1.12 17.07 -7.30
C ASP A 406 1.59 16.48 -8.65
N GLY A 407 1.46 15.16 -8.80
CA GLY A 407 1.65 14.52 -10.09
C GLY A 407 0.37 14.58 -10.92
N TYR A 408 0.51 14.47 -12.23
CA TYR A 408 -0.57 14.58 -13.19
C TYR A 408 -1.09 13.22 -13.61
N ASN A 409 -2.40 13.03 -13.52
CA ASN A 409 -3.06 11.95 -14.23
C ASN A 409 -3.09 12.30 -15.72
N VAL A 410 -2.42 11.49 -16.53
CA VAL A 410 -2.43 11.59 -17.99
C VAL A 410 -3.62 10.78 -18.50
N LYS A 411 -4.45 11.39 -19.33
CA LYS A 411 -5.49 10.67 -20.09
C LYS A 411 -5.35 10.96 -21.58
N LEU A 412 -5.21 9.91 -22.37
CA LEU A 412 -5.36 9.95 -23.81
C LEU A 412 -6.81 9.62 -24.18
N LEU A 413 -7.48 10.55 -24.84
CA LEU A 413 -8.84 10.38 -25.34
C LEU A 413 -8.82 10.33 -26.86
N ASN A 414 -9.19 9.17 -27.42
CA ASN A 414 -9.44 9.05 -28.85
C ASN A 414 -10.75 9.78 -29.21
N LEU A 415 -10.67 10.82 -30.04
CA LEU A 415 -11.84 11.61 -30.42
C LEU A 415 -12.73 10.92 -31.47
N GLY A 416 -12.19 9.95 -32.21
CA GLY A 416 -12.95 9.11 -33.13
C GLY A 416 -13.77 8.06 -32.39
N ASN A 417 -13.19 7.41 -31.39
CA ASN A 417 -13.87 6.48 -30.50
C ASN A 417 -13.68 6.89 -29.03
N ARG A 418 -14.62 7.67 -28.48
CA ARG A 418 -14.50 8.28 -27.14
C ARG A 418 -14.48 7.29 -25.98
N ASN A 419 -14.82 6.02 -26.21
CA ASN A 419 -14.71 4.97 -25.21
C ASN A 419 -13.30 4.36 -25.16
N ASN A 420 -12.50 4.56 -26.20
CA ASN A 420 -11.12 4.09 -26.27
C ASN A 420 -10.20 5.17 -25.67
N THR A 421 -9.86 4.97 -24.39
CA THR A 421 -9.00 5.87 -23.61
C THR A 421 -7.87 5.12 -22.96
N LEU A 422 -6.72 5.75 -22.81
CA LEU A 422 -5.59 5.25 -22.03
C LEU A 422 -5.28 6.21 -20.89
N SER A 423 -4.78 5.68 -19.78
CA SER A 423 -4.42 6.45 -18.60
C SER A 423 -2.96 6.18 -18.23
N GLY A 424 -2.27 7.21 -17.73
CA GLY A 424 -0.91 7.09 -17.21
C GLY A 424 -0.66 8.17 -16.16
N TYR A 425 0.55 8.26 -15.65
CA TYR A 425 0.88 9.19 -14.57
C TYR A 425 2.34 9.66 -14.65
N PHE A 426 2.59 10.89 -14.24
CA PHE A 426 3.93 11.40 -13.92
C PHE A 426 3.89 12.38 -12.75
N LEU A 427 4.98 12.50 -12.02
CA LEU A 427 5.18 13.38 -10.88
C LEU A 427 5.98 14.62 -11.28
N ILE A 428 5.54 15.80 -10.82
CA ILE A 428 6.38 17.01 -10.84
C ILE A 428 7.05 17.19 -9.48
N VAL A 429 8.36 17.39 -9.50
CA VAL A 429 9.15 17.79 -8.33
C VAL A 429 9.77 19.17 -8.55
N PRO A 430 10.08 19.93 -7.48
CA PRO A 430 10.70 21.24 -7.61
C PRO A 430 12.04 21.18 -8.37
N ASP A 431 12.33 22.23 -9.14
CA ASP A 431 13.58 22.34 -9.91
C ASP A 431 14.83 22.08 -9.06
N GLY A 432 15.68 21.17 -9.55
CA GLY A 432 16.89 20.77 -8.84
C GLY A 432 16.62 19.90 -7.63
N PHE A 433 15.50 19.17 -7.59
CA PHE A 433 15.19 18.13 -6.61
C PHE A 433 14.82 16.82 -7.31
N HIS A 434 15.01 15.70 -6.63
CA HIS A 434 14.56 14.37 -7.07
C HIS A 434 14.09 13.54 -5.88
N THR A 435 13.27 12.53 -6.14
CA THR A 435 12.91 11.57 -5.10
C THR A 435 14.09 10.64 -4.82
N LEU A 436 14.52 10.61 -3.56
CA LEU A 436 15.37 9.55 -3.03
C LEU A 436 14.51 8.60 -2.20
N SER A 437 14.42 7.35 -2.66
CA SER A 437 13.79 6.28 -1.90
C SER A 437 14.87 5.39 -1.29
N VAL A 438 14.73 5.10 0.00
CA VAL A 438 15.54 4.09 0.68
C VAL A 438 14.58 3.16 1.38
N SER A 439 14.59 1.91 0.96
CA SER A 439 13.78 0.86 1.55
C SER A 439 14.67 -0.31 1.95
N ALA A 440 14.09 -1.21 2.73
CA ALA A 440 14.67 -2.48 3.03
C ALA A 440 13.53 -3.47 3.26
N ASN A 441 13.80 -4.74 3.07
CA ASN A 441 12.87 -5.79 3.48
C ASN A 441 12.78 -5.91 5.03
N ALA A 442 13.70 -5.29 5.80
CA ALA A 442 13.63 -5.21 7.25
C ALA A 442 12.54 -4.26 7.79
N ILE A 443 11.66 -4.81 8.64
CA ILE A 443 10.63 -4.06 9.38
C ILE A 443 11.31 -3.09 10.37
N ASP A 444 10.73 -1.90 10.57
CA ASP A 444 11.22 -0.85 11.48
C ASP A 444 12.69 -0.44 11.27
N MET A 445 13.26 -0.69 10.09
CA MET A 445 14.66 -0.34 9.81
C MET A 445 14.88 1.16 9.97
N LYS A 446 15.89 1.52 10.78
CA LYS A 446 16.44 2.87 10.83
C LYS A 446 17.77 2.93 10.11
N PHE A 447 17.98 3.97 9.33
CA PHE A 447 19.21 4.20 8.59
C PHE A 447 19.61 5.66 8.67
N THR A 448 20.74 6.04 8.08
CA THR A 448 21.16 7.45 8.02
C THR A 448 21.36 7.95 6.61
N ILE A 449 21.00 9.22 6.39
CA ILE A 449 21.36 10.02 5.21
C ILE A 449 22.22 11.16 5.70
N ASN A 450 23.46 11.25 5.22
CA ASN A 450 24.46 12.25 5.66
C ASN A 450 24.62 12.31 7.19
N GLY A 451 24.48 11.16 7.87
CA GLY A 451 24.58 11.04 9.32
C GLY A 451 23.31 11.39 10.12
N VAL A 452 22.23 11.81 9.45
CA VAL A 452 20.91 12.06 10.07
C VAL A 452 20.05 10.81 9.98
N THR A 453 19.41 10.40 11.07
CA THR A 453 18.64 9.15 11.14
C THR A 453 17.22 9.29 10.60
N TYR A 454 16.81 8.32 9.77
CA TYR A 454 15.47 8.16 9.20
C TYR A 454 14.97 6.72 9.39
N SER A 455 13.69 6.48 9.16
CA SER A 455 13.08 5.13 9.15
C SER A 455 12.75 4.73 7.72
N ALA A 456 12.98 3.47 7.36
CA ALA A 456 12.53 2.89 6.11
C ALA A 456 11.12 2.26 6.24
N PRO A 457 10.34 2.21 5.13
CA PRO A 457 10.66 2.84 3.86
C PRO A 457 10.67 4.37 3.99
N TYR A 458 11.67 4.98 3.37
CA TYR A 458 11.84 6.42 3.28
C TYR A 458 11.70 6.80 1.82
N SER A 459 10.90 7.82 1.54
CA SER A 459 10.80 8.38 0.21
C SER A 459 10.52 9.85 0.35
N GLU A 460 11.47 10.68 -0.03
CA GLU A 460 11.35 12.14 0.07
C GLU A 460 11.98 12.80 -1.15
N ILE A 461 11.47 13.99 -1.46
CA ILE A 461 12.03 14.86 -2.47
C ILE A 461 13.21 15.63 -1.85
N LEU A 462 14.40 15.41 -2.39
CA LEU A 462 15.65 15.98 -1.89
C LEU A 462 16.34 16.78 -2.99
N PRO A 463 17.07 17.86 -2.66
CA PRO A 463 17.79 18.64 -3.66
C PRO A 463 18.85 17.78 -4.36
N GLU A 464 19.18 18.09 -5.61
CA GLU A 464 20.28 17.46 -6.31
C GLU A 464 21.57 17.56 -5.50
N GLY A 465 22.30 16.45 -5.43
CA GLY A 465 23.52 16.43 -4.63
C GLY A 465 24.06 15.05 -4.35
N THR A 466 25.14 15.02 -3.58
CA THR A 466 25.75 13.78 -3.11
C THR A 466 25.19 13.42 -1.75
N TYR A 467 24.68 12.21 -1.62
CA TYR A 467 24.12 11.66 -0.38
C TYR A 467 24.90 10.43 0.05
N THR A 468 25.29 10.40 1.33
CA THR A 468 25.87 9.22 1.96
C THR A 468 24.78 8.50 2.74
N ILE A 469 24.34 7.36 2.24
CA ILE A 469 23.34 6.50 2.89
C ILE A 469 24.10 5.44 3.66
N THR A 470 23.80 5.25 4.95
CA THR A 470 24.38 4.16 5.74
C THR A 470 23.28 3.37 6.41
N LEU A 471 23.21 2.09 6.08
CA LEU A 471 22.34 1.13 6.70
C LEU A 471 23.04 0.46 7.90
N PRO A 472 22.31 0.04 8.94
CA PRO A 472 22.90 -0.68 10.07
C PRO A 472 23.27 -2.12 9.72
N ASP A 473 24.34 -2.65 10.31
CA ASP A 473 24.74 -4.06 10.13
C ASP A 473 23.67 -5.07 10.63
N GLY A 474 22.82 -4.62 11.56
CA GLY A 474 21.63 -5.37 11.95
C GLY A 474 20.55 -4.50 12.59
N VAL A 475 19.30 -4.93 12.46
CA VAL A 475 18.09 -4.21 12.87
C VAL A 475 17.28 -5.09 13.80
N ILE A 476 16.66 -4.54 14.86
CA ILE A 476 15.58 -5.23 15.57
C ILE A 476 14.27 -4.56 15.14
N GLY A 477 13.38 -5.32 14.51
CA GLY A 477 12.11 -4.82 13.99
C GLY A 477 11.10 -5.94 13.75
N GLY A 478 9.81 -5.67 13.94
CA GLY A 478 8.76 -6.71 13.91
C GLY A 478 8.96 -7.82 14.96
N GLY A 479 9.63 -7.51 16.07
CA GLY A 479 9.94 -8.47 17.15
C GLY A 479 11.12 -9.41 16.90
N THR A 480 11.83 -9.29 15.77
CA THR A 480 12.97 -10.14 15.43
C THR A 480 14.23 -9.32 15.04
N PHE A 481 15.39 -9.98 14.97
CA PHE A 481 16.65 -9.37 14.54
C PHE A 481 16.88 -9.63 13.06
N TRP A 482 17.36 -8.66 12.29
CA TRP A 482 17.59 -8.75 10.86
C TRP A 482 19.05 -8.45 10.58
N ASN A 483 19.73 -9.28 9.79
CA ASN A 483 21.14 -9.09 9.47
C ASN A 483 21.32 -8.47 8.08
N TRP A 484 22.20 -7.49 7.95
CA TRP A 484 22.57 -6.95 6.65
C TRP A 484 23.14 -8.04 5.73
N THR A 485 22.77 -8.02 4.44
CA THR A 485 23.37 -8.90 3.44
C THR A 485 24.03 -8.10 2.33
N SER A 486 23.25 -7.35 1.56
CA SER A 486 23.72 -6.55 0.44
C SER A 486 22.70 -5.49 0.09
N TRP A 487 23.08 -4.56 -0.78
CA TRP A 487 22.11 -3.80 -1.54
C TRP A 487 21.48 -4.71 -2.61
N ALA A 488 20.26 -4.40 -3.05
CA ALA A 488 19.58 -5.18 -4.09
C ALA A 488 20.33 -5.20 -5.43
N ASP A 489 21.14 -4.18 -5.71
CA ASP A 489 22.02 -4.09 -6.88
C ASP A 489 23.39 -4.79 -6.68
N GLY A 490 23.61 -5.45 -5.54
CA GLY A 490 24.74 -6.36 -5.30
C GLY A 490 25.79 -5.94 -4.25
N PRO A 491 26.19 -4.66 -4.07
CA PRO A 491 27.23 -4.27 -3.12
C PRO A 491 26.95 -4.69 -1.66
N THR A 492 27.99 -5.02 -0.89
CA THR A 492 27.86 -5.46 0.52
C THR A 492 28.30 -4.41 1.54
N ASP A 493 28.84 -3.27 1.09
CA ASP A 493 29.16 -2.17 1.98
C ASP A 493 27.89 -1.58 2.60
N LEU A 494 27.87 -1.41 3.93
CA LEU A 494 26.75 -0.76 4.64
C LEU A 494 26.51 0.69 4.20
N THR A 495 27.54 1.33 3.64
CA THR A 495 27.51 2.72 3.24
C THR A 495 27.55 2.85 1.72
N ARG A 496 26.63 3.63 1.16
CA ARG A 496 26.60 4.05 -0.24
C ARG A 496 26.77 5.55 -0.34
N VAL A 497 27.50 5.98 -1.35
CA VAL A 497 27.53 7.37 -1.78
C VAL A 497 26.80 7.44 -3.12
N VAL A 498 25.68 8.15 -3.14
CA VAL A 498 24.81 8.29 -4.31
C VAL A 498 24.82 9.73 -4.78
N GLN A 499 24.94 9.89 -6.10
CA GLN A 499 24.70 11.17 -6.75
C GLN A 499 23.24 11.22 -7.16
N LEU A 500 22.44 12.04 -6.48
CA LEU A 500 21.03 12.22 -6.78
C LEU A 500 20.89 13.28 -7.87
N ASN A 501 20.66 12.83 -9.10
CA ASN A 501 20.45 13.63 -10.33
C ASN A 501 19.29 13.11 -11.19
N GLN A 502 18.56 12.14 -10.64
CA GLN A 502 17.33 11.54 -11.13
C GLN A 502 16.71 10.80 -9.95
N ARG A 503 15.43 10.44 -10.06
CA ARG A 503 14.77 9.54 -9.10
C ARG A 503 15.64 8.32 -8.86
N THR A 504 15.96 8.06 -7.59
CA THR A 504 16.88 6.99 -7.21
C THR A 504 16.29 6.18 -6.06
N SER A 505 16.30 4.86 -6.19
CA SER A 505 15.94 3.94 -5.12
C SER A 505 17.16 3.15 -4.68
N LEU A 506 17.31 2.96 -3.38
CA LEU A 506 18.28 2.04 -2.80
C LEU A 506 17.56 1.07 -1.89
N ILE A 507 17.76 -0.22 -2.14
CA ILE A 507 17.18 -1.26 -1.31
C ILE A 507 18.25 -1.98 -0.55
N GLY A 508 18.14 -1.91 0.77
CA GLY A 508 18.90 -2.75 1.65
C GLY A 508 18.25 -4.13 1.77
N ASN A 509 18.94 -5.16 1.33
CA ASN A 509 18.57 -6.52 1.67
C ASN A 509 19.12 -6.83 3.06
N TYR A 510 18.18 -7.19 3.92
CA TYR A 510 18.42 -7.76 5.22
C TYR A 510 17.87 -9.16 5.21
N LEU A 511 18.58 -10.07 5.84
CA LEU A 511 18.02 -11.36 6.15
C LEU A 511 17.00 -11.18 7.27
N ASN A 512 15.70 -11.36 6.97
CA ASN A 512 14.69 -11.60 7.99
C ASN A 512 14.89 -12.99 8.54
N THR A 513 14.71 -13.10 9.83
CA THR A 513 15.11 -14.28 10.56
C THR A 513 13.86 -15.06 10.91
N LYS A 514 13.26 -15.63 9.87
CA LYS A 514 12.29 -16.69 10.02
C LYS A 514 12.70 -17.85 9.12
N SER A 515 13.28 -18.81 9.80
CA SER A 515 12.81 -20.19 9.86
C SER A 515 13.47 -21.30 9.04
N CYS A 516 14.48 -20.99 8.24
CA CYS A 516 15.07 -21.99 7.36
C CYS A 516 16.57 -22.20 7.65
N PRO A 517 17.15 -23.33 7.21
CA PRO A 517 18.60 -23.47 7.15
C PRO A 517 19.20 -22.54 6.09
N SER A 518 20.08 -21.63 6.51
CA SER A 518 20.69 -20.65 5.63
C SER A 518 21.83 -21.26 4.81
N LEU A 519 21.84 -21.02 3.48
CA LEU A 519 22.88 -21.44 2.56
C LEU A 519 23.97 -20.37 2.40
N TYR A 520 25.22 -20.81 2.52
CA TYR A 520 26.42 -20.05 2.24
C TYR A 520 27.26 -20.74 1.17
N ILE A 521 27.85 -19.95 0.26
CA ILE A 521 28.68 -20.45 -0.85
C ILE A 521 30.04 -19.78 -0.80
N TRP A 522 31.09 -20.56 -1.09
CA TRP A 522 32.43 -20.02 -1.28
C TRP A 522 32.56 -19.25 -2.61
N ASN A 523 32.97 -17.98 -2.54
CA ASN A 523 33.13 -17.12 -3.72
C ASN A 523 34.57 -16.97 -4.20
N GLY A 524 35.53 -17.72 -3.63
CA GLY A 524 36.96 -17.59 -3.91
C GLY A 524 37.75 -16.90 -2.79
N GLU A 525 37.09 -16.13 -1.93
CA GLU A 525 37.72 -15.39 -0.82
C GLU A 525 37.07 -15.67 0.53
N GLU A 526 35.74 -15.73 0.58
CA GLU A 526 34.95 -15.97 1.78
C GLU A 526 33.65 -16.73 1.48
N TYR A 527 32.96 -17.16 2.54
CA TYR A 527 31.61 -17.70 2.44
C TYR A 527 30.60 -16.57 2.44
N VAL A 528 29.78 -16.51 1.40
CA VAL A 528 28.74 -15.50 1.24
C VAL A 528 27.36 -16.13 1.30
N TYR A 529 26.41 -15.40 1.88
CA TYR A 529 25.01 -15.83 1.90
C TYR A 529 24.45 -15.92 0.47
N ALA A 530 23.76 -17.02 0.17
CA ALA A 530 23.17 -17.30 -1.13
C ALA A 530 21.64 -17.39 -1.11
N GLY A 531 21.04 -17.82 -0.01
CA GLY A 531 19.59 -18.00 0.12
C GLY A 531 19.24 -18.84 1.35
N GLU A 532 17.95 -19.07 1.56
CA GLU A 532 17.44 -20.05 2.52
C GLU A 532 17.12 -21.37 1.79
N ILE A 533 17.11 -22.49 2.53
CA ILE A 533 16.69 -23.80 2.03
C ILE A 533 15.36 -24.17 2.68
N SER A 534 14.42 -24.69 1.90
CA SER A 534 13.03 -24.93 2.26
C SER A 534 12.28 -23.63 2.60
N ASP A 535 12.51 -22.55 1.84
CA ASP A 535 12.01 -21.19 2.11
C ASP A 535 10.46 -21.13 2.14
N GLY A 536 9.92 -21.32 3.35
CA GLY A 536 8.49 -21.39 3.67
C GLY A 536 7.75 -22.70 3.32
N THR A 537 8.24 -23.49 2.36
CA THR A 537 7.51 -24.66 1.82
C THR A 537 7.59 -25.91 2.68
N GLY A 538 8.73 -26.16 3.34
CA GLY A 538 8.96 -27.29 4.25
C GLY A 538 8.69 -26.99 5.72
N TYR A 539 7.96 -25.91 6.04
CA TYR A 539 7.54 -25.62 7.41
C TYR A 539 6.57 -26.70 7.93
N LEU A 540 6.90 -27.37 9.03
CA LEU A 540 6.05 -28.40 9.64
C LEU A 540 5.07 -27.80 10.64
N GLY A 541 3.79 -28.17 10.53
CA GLY A 541 2.73 -27.66 11.41
C GLY A 541 1.86 -26.58 10.78
N ILE A 542 1.82 -26.47 9.44
CA ILE A 542 1.01 -25.45 8.74
C ILE A 542 -0.48 -25.71 9.01
N PHE A 543 -1.09 -24.81 9.77
CA PHE A 543 -2.52 -24.84 10.06
C PHE A 543 -3.36 -24.52 8.82
N ASP A 544 -4.38 -25.34 8.55
CA ASP A 544 -5.29 -25.19 7.41
C ASP A 544 -6.62 -24.56 7.84
N TYR A 545 -7.38 -25.24 8.72
CA TYR A 545 -8.68 -24.77 9.21
C TYR A 545 -9.13 -25.53 10.47
N PHE A 546 -10.13 -25.01 11.18
CA PHE A 546 -10.79 -25.71 12.29
C PHE A 546 -11.81 -26.73 11.77
N ARG A 547 -11.75 -27.97 12.26
CA ARG A 547 -12.74 -29.01 11.94
C ARG A 547 -14.04 -28.82 12.74
N GLU A 548 -15.12 -29.47 12.32
CA GLU A 548 -16.43 -29.41 13.00
C GLU A 548 -16.38 -29.83 14.48
N ASP A 549 -15.41 -30.66 14.88
CA ASP A 549 -15.21 -31.12 16.26
C ASP A 549 -14.33 -30.18 17.10
N GLY A 550 -13.87 -29.06 16.53
CA GLY A 550 -12.98 -28.08 17.15
C GLY A 550 -11.49 -28.44 17.07
N SER A 551 -11.13 -29.57 16.44
CA SER A 551 -9.72 -29.93 16.21
C SER A 551 -9.10 -29.14 15.05
N LEU A 552 -7.76 -29.06 15.01
CA LEU A 552 -7.02 -28.34 13.98
C LEU A 552 -6.72 -29.24 12.78
N SER A 553 -7.00 -28.77 11.57
CA SER A 553 -6.53 -29.37 10.32
C SER A 553 -5.18 -28.78 9.89
N PHE A 554 -4.38 -29.59 9.22
CA PHE A 554 -3.02 -29.22 8.81
C PHE A 554 -2.79 -29.58 7.34
N LEU A 555 -1.88 -28.85 6.68
CA LEU A 555 -1.44 -29.10 5.31
C LEU A 555 -0.24 -30.05 5.26
N TYR A 556 -0.02 -30.63 4.08
CA TYR A 556 1.26 -31.20 3.70
C TYR A 556 2.28 -30.08 3.47
N SER A 557 3.53 -30.31 3.84
CA SER A 557 4.64 -29.37 3.63
C SER A 557 5.54 -29.94 2.55
N VAL A 558 5.78 -29.19 1.47
CA VAL A 558 6.62 -29.61 0.35
C VAL A 558 8.08 -29.29 0.72
N PRO A 559 8.97 -30.29 0.88
CA PRO A 559 10.34 -30.03 1.38
C PRO A 559 11.31 -29.49 0.32
N TRP A 560 10.87 -29.42 -0.94
CA TRP A 560 11.76 -29.14 -2.08
C TRP A 560 11.95 -27.65 -2.32
N ASP A 561 13.19 -27.27 -2.56
CA ASP A 561 13.57 -25.96 -3.08
C ASP A 561 14.46 -26.05 -4.31
N TYR A 562 14.33 -25.06 -5.20
CA TYR A 562 14.98 -24.99 -6.51
C TYR A 562 15.71 -23.66 -6.70
N LEU A 563 16.66 -23.38 -5.81
CA LEU A 563 17.29 -22.07 -5.67
C LEU A 563 18.29 -21.80 -6.80
N LYS A 564 18.07 -20.74 -7.58
CA LYS A 564 19.09 -20.24 -8.53
C LYS A 564 20.23 -19.59 -7.75
N LEU A 565 21.47 -19.94 -8.10
CA LEU A 565 22.67 -19.38 -7.49
C LEU A 565 23.26 -18.32 -8.40
N ASN A 566 23.82 -17.26 -7.81
CA ASN A 566 24.53 -16.25 -8.58
C ASN A 566 25.87 -16.83 -9.07
N ALA A 567 25.98 -17.03 -10.39
CA ALA A 567 27.16 -17.60 -11.04
C ALA A 567 28.45 -16.78 -10.81
N ASP A 568 28.35 -15.48 -10.57
CA ASP A 568 29.51 -14.61 -10.28
C ASP A 568 30.02 -14.76 -8.83
N ARG A 569 29.32 -15.53 -7.98
CA ARG A 569 29.62 -15.69 -6.56
C ARG A 569 29.95 -17.13 -6.16
N ILE A 570 30.18 -18.00 -7.15
CA ILE A 570 30.51 -19.41 -6.93
C ILE A 570 31.83 -19.75 -7.62
N GLU A 571 32.85 -20.06 -6.81
CA GLU A 571 34.18 -20.43 -7.31
C GLU A 571 34.61 -21.76 -6.67
N PRO A 572 35.37 -22.61 -7.39
CA PRO A 572 35.86 -23.84 -6.83
C PRO A 572 36.97 -23.60 -5.79
N ASN A 573 36.89 -24.29 -4.66
CA ASN A 573 37.91 -24.38 -3.62
C ASN A 573 38.50 -25.78 -3.59
N ASP A 574 39.81 -25.93 -3.81
CA ASP A 574 40.51 -27.22 -3.81
C ASP A 574 39.84 -28.33 -4.66
N GLY A 575 39.23 -27.95 -5.78
CA GLY A 575 38.57 -28.87 -6.72
C GLY A 575 37.10 -29.17 -6.39
N TYR A 576 36.48 -28.43 -5.48
CA TYR A 576 35.09 -28.59 -5.08
C TYR A 576 34.35 -27.25 -5.11
N TYR A 577 33.06 -27.25 -5.43
CA TYR A 577 32.17 -26.18 -5.03
C TYR A 577 31.79 -26.41 -3.57
N ASP A 578 32.17 -25.46 -2.72
CA ASP A 578 32.09 -25.55 -1.27
C ASP A 578 30.90 -24.73 -0.78
N MET A 579 29.96 -25.41 -0.12
CA MET A 579 28.73 -24.83 0.38
C MET A 579 28.53 -25.20 1.85
N THR A 580 27.90 -24.32 2.61
CA THR A 580 27.55 -24.58 4.00
C THR A 580 26.08 -24.28 4.22
N VAL A 581 25.37 -25.24 4.81
CA VAL A 581 24.00 -25.07 5.29
C VAL A 581 24.07 -24.90 6.80
N THR A 582 23.68 -23.75 7.32
CA THR A 582 23.80 -23.43 8.76
C THR A 582 22.43 -23.22 9.37
N GLN A 583 22.13 -23.94 10.46
CA GLN A 583 20.93 -23.67 11.25
C GLN A 583 21.20 -22.52 12.22
N LYS A 584 20.86 -21.30 11.81
CA LYS A 584 21.04 -20.10 12.63
C LYS A 584 19.89 -19.87 13.62
N TRP A 585 18.69 -20.33 13.29
CA TRP A 585 17.48 -20.10 14.06
C TRP A 585 17.21 -21.21 15.06
N ASP A 586 16.45 -20.90 16.11
CA ASP A 586 16.04 -21.87 17.11
C ASP A 586 14.96 -22.80 16.56
N GLU A 587 15.42 -23.75 15.74
CA GLU A 587 14.58 -24.70 15.02
C GLU A 587 15.26 -26.05 14.93
N ILE A 588 14.47 -27.04 14.54
CA ILE A 588 14.93 -28.37 14.20
C ILE A 588 14.77 -28.53 12.69
N ALA A 589 15.88 -28.65 11.96
CA ALA A 589 15.87 -28.90 10.53
C ALA A 589 16.13 -30.37 10.23
N TYR A 590 15.46 -30.89 9.20
CA TYR A 590 15.54 -32.26 8.70
C TYR A 590 15.98 -32.18 7.24
N VAL A 591 17.29 -32.14 7.01
CA VAL A 591 17.85 -32.06 5.65
C VAL A 591 17.99 -33.48 5.11
N ASP A 592 17.35 -33.78 3.97
CA ASP A 592 17.29 -35.13 3.40
C ASP A 592 18.23 -35.28 2.18
N SER A 593 18.37 -34.23 1.37
CA SER A 593 19.30 -34.26 0.23
C SER A 593 19.69 -32.88 -0.26
N ALA A 594 20.81 -32.80 -0.96
CA ALA A 594 21.24 -31.61 -1.69
C ALA A 594 21.94 -32.00 -3.00
N THR A 595 21.53 -31.40 -4.11
CA THR A 595 22.11 -31.62 -5.45
C THR A 595 22.46 -30.29 -6.09
N LEU A 596 23.70 -30.14 -6.55
CA LEU A 596 24.11 -29.00 -7.36
C LEU A 596 23.72 -29.27 -8.81
N VAL A 597 22.82 -28.45 -9.36
CA VAL A 597 22.37 -28.55 -10.75
C VAL A 597 23.07 -27.48 -11.56
N ILE A 598 23.80 -27.91 -12.59
CA ILE A 598 24.58 -27.04 -13.47
C ILE A 598 23.90 -26.99 -14.83
N VAL A 599 23.63 -25.78 -15.31
CA VAL A 599 22.87 -25.53 -16.52
C VAL A 599 23.75 -24.78 -17.50
N GLU A 600 24.05 -25.39 -18.64
CA GLU A 600 24.72 -24.71 -19.75
C GLU A 600 23.68 -24.32 -20.81
N HIS A 601 23.69 -23.05 -21.21
CA HIS A 601 22.69 -22.46 -22.12
C HIS A 601 23.33 -21.43 -23.06
N SER A 602 22.59 -21.06 -24.11
CA SER A 602 23.00 -20.00 -25.04
C SER A 602 23.14 -18.65 -24.31
N PRO A 603 24.12 -17.80 -24.65
CA PRO A 603 24.27 -16.45 -24.09
C PRO A 603 23.12 -15.50 -24.45
N ASP A 604 22.24 -15.88 -25.40
CA ASP A 604 21.08 -15.08 -25.79
C ASP A 604 19.92 -15.18 -24.79
N VAL A 605 19.96 -16.18 -23.89
CA VAL A 605 18.92 -16.46 -22.90
C VAL A 605 19.51 -16.54 -21.50
N ASP A 606 18.64 -16.35 -20.53
CA ASP A 606 18.85 -16.62 -19.11
C ASP A 606 18.03 -17.86 -18.73
N VAL A 607 18.25 -18.42 -17.54
CA VAL A 607 17.53 -19.60 -17.03
C VAL A 607 16.92 -19.37 -15.65
N TYR A 608 15.69 -19.80 -15.46
CA TYR A 608 14.95 -19.68 -14.20
C TYR A 608 14.11 -20.94 -13.95
N SER A 609 13.96 -21.33 -12.68
CA SER A 609 13.11 -22.45 -12.28
C SER A 609 11.68 -21.97 -12.00
N THR A 610 10.71 -22.88 -12.08
CA THR A 610 9.42 -22.71 -11.41
C THR A 610 9.59 -22.94 -9.90
N LYS A 611 8.78 -22.25 -9.09
CA LYS A 611 8.87 -22.30 -7.62
C LYS A 611 8.09 -23.49 -7.02
N ALA A 612 8.56 -23.99 -5.88
CA ALA A 612 7.82 -24.94 -5.06
C ALA A 612 6.66 -24.26 -4.29
N THR A 613 5.59 -25.00 -4.00
CA THR A 613 4.50 -24.53 -3.13
C THR A 613 3.77 -25.70 -2.49
N TYR A 614 3.35 -25.53 -1.24
CA TYR A 614 2.51 -26.50 -0.51
C TYR A 614 1.00 -26.25 -0.71
N LEU A 615 0.63 -25.14 -1.35
CA LEU A 615 -0.75 -24.70 -1.50
C LEU A 615 -1.48 -25.41 -2.65
N TYR A 616 -0.71 -25.83 -3.66
CA TYR A 616 -1.20 -26.53 -4.85
C TYR A 616 -0.24 -27.65 -5.24
N MET A 617 -0.78 -28.71 -5.84
CA MET A 617 0.01 -29.75 -6.49
C MET A 617 0.29 -29.32 -7.94
N LEU A 618 1.27 -28.42 -8.14
CA LEU A 618 1.61 -27.92 -9.46
C LEU A 618 2.38 -28.97 -10.29
N ASP A 619 2.06 -29.09 -11.59
CA ASP A 619 2.60 -30.14 -12.49
C ASP A 619 4.12 -30.03 -12.76
N GLU A 620 4.69 -28.83 -12.65
CA GLU A 620 6.02 -28.50 -13.20
C GLU A 620 6.98 -27.89 -12.17
N GLN A 621 6.78 -28.10 -10.85
CA GLN A 621 7.66 -27.52 -9.81
C GLN A 621 9.13 -27.93 -10.03
N GLY A 622 10.05 -26.96 -10.00
CA GLY A 622 11.49 -27.18 -10.24
C GLY A 622 11.91 -27.28 -11.71
N THR A 623 10.99 -27.13 -12.66
CA THR A 623 11.33 -27.14 -14.09
C THR A 623 12.11 -25.88 -14.46
N ILE A 624 13.26 -26.04 -15.12
CA ILE A 624 14.11 -24.95 -15.59
C ILE A 624 13.70 -24.52 -17.01
N TYR A 625 13.38 -23.25 -17.16
CA TYR A 625 13.00 -22.61 -18.42
C TYR A 625 14.08 -21.68 -18.94
N THR A 626 14.28 -21.64 -20.26
CA THR A 626 15.06 -20.58 -20.91
C THR A 626 14.17 -19.37 -21.15
N VAL A 627 14.69 -18.18 -20.86
CA VAL A 627 14.00 -16.90 -20.95
C VAL A 627 14.86 -15.91 -21.72
N SER A 628 14.28 -15.11 -22.63
CA SER A 628 15.01 -14.00 -23.26
C SER A 628 15.67 -13.11 -22.20
N LYS A 629 16.91 -12.67 -22.42
CA LYS A 629 17.53 -11.63 -21.56
C LYS A 629 16.82 -10.28 -21.63
N ASN A 630 15.95 -10.10 -22.62
CA ASN A 630 15.07 -8.93 -22.77
C ASN A 630 13.64 -9.45 -22.97
N PRO A 631 12.98 -9.95 -21.91
CA PRO A 631 11.57 -10.34 -22.02
C PRO A 631 10.73 -9.08 -22.25
N GLY A 632 9.55 -9.25 -22.85
CA GLY A 632 8.58 -8.17 -23.00
C GLY A 632 8.02 -7.73 -21.64
N SER A 633 7.34 -6.59 -21.63
CA SER A 633 6.55 -6.14 -20.47
C SER A 633 5.06 -6.41 -20.71
N PRO A 634 4.25 -6.51 -19.64
CA PRO A 634 2.82 -6.33 -19.75
C PRO A 634 2.48 -4.99 -20.46
N VAL A 635 1.34 -4.95 -21.13
CA VAL A 635 0.76 -3.75 -21.74
C VAL A 635 0.17 -2.82 -20.70
N SER A 636 -0.43 -3.37 -19.64
CA SER A 636 -0.89 -2.64 -18.47
C SER A 636 -0.85 -3.52 -17.23
N CYS A 637 -0.77 -2.91 -16.05
CA CYS A 637 -0.77 -3.60 -14.76
C CYS A 637 -1.57 -2.76 -13.76
N ILE A 638 -2.78 -3.18 -13.44
CA ILE A 638 -3.73 -2.43 -12.60
C ILE A 638 -3.87 -3.15 -11.26
N ASN A 639 -3.73 -2.44 -10.15
CA ASN A 639 -3.93 -3.03 -8.82
C ASN A 639 -5.42 -3.08 -8.40
N SER A 640 -5.70 -3.60 -7.21
CA SER A 640 -7.06 -3.67 -6.63
C SER A 640 -7.77 -2.33 -6.50
N THR A 641 -7.02 -1.23 -6.47
CA THR A 641 -7.52 0.15 -6.35
C THR A 641 -7.74 0.83 -7.70
N GLY A 642 -7.51 0.14 -8.81
CA GLY A 642 -7.66 0.68 -10.16
C GLY A 642 -6.50 1.58 -10.61
N HIS A 643 -5.40 1.64 -9.87
CA HIS A 643 -4.20 2.38 -10.23
C HIS A 643 -3.32 1.58 -11.19
N ASP A 644 -2.81 2.26 -12.22
CA ASP A 644 -1.78 1.69 -13.09
C ASP A 644 -0.44 1.68 -12.34
N VAL A 645 -0.04 0.47 -11.96
CA VAL A 645 1.22 0.16 -11.28
C VAL A 645 2.22 -0.47 -12.24
N LEU A 646 1.99 -0.43 -13.57
CA LEU A 646 2.94 -0.92 -14.57
C LEU A 646 4.36 -0.36 -14.34
N PRO A 647 4.58 0.95 -14.08
CA PRO A 647 5.91 1.48 -13.84
C PRO A 647 6.66 0.83 -12.66
N LEU A 648 5.96 0.22 -11.71
CA LEU A 648 6.54 -0.44 -10.52
C LEU A 648 6.93 -1.90 -10.77
N VAL A 649 6.64 -2.44 -11.95
CA VAL A 649 6.94 -3.85 -12.29
C VAL A 649 7.74 -4.00 -13.57
N LEU A 650 8.24 -2.90 -14.16
CA LEU A 650 9.01 -2.90 -15.41
C LEU A 650 10.49 -3.22 -15.19
N GLU A 651 11.05 -2.89 -14.03
CA GLU A 651 12.47 -3.00 -13.74
C GLU A 651 12.66 -3.60 -12.36
N ARG A 652 13.67 -4.46 -12.20
CA ARG A 652 14.04 -5.00 -10.89
C ARG A 652 14.93 -3.99 -10.15
N ASP A 653 14.35 -2.86 -9.80
CA ASP A 653 15.01 -1.72 -9.16
C ASP A 653 14.66 -1.59 -7.66
N GLY A 654 13.81 -2.50 -7.17
CA GLY A 654 13.33 -2.55 -5.80
C GLY A 654 12.06 -1.72 -5.53
N ILE A 655 11.60 -0.92 -6.49
CA ILE A 655 10.43 -0.07 -6.33
C ILE A 655 9.17 -0.90 -6.55
N THR A 656 8.78 -1.63 -5.51
CA THR A 656 7.69 -2.60 -5.59
C THR A 656 6.28 -2.01 -5.53
N THR A 657 5.30 -2.82 -5.96
CA THR A 657 3.89 -2.66 -5.58
C THR A 657 3.70 -2.80 -4.06
N THR A 658 2.54 -2.38 -3.56
CA THR A 658 2.13 -2.57 -2.16
C THR A 658 1.10 -3.69 -2.03
N GLY A 659 1.17 -4.43 -0.94
CA GLY A 659 0.15 -5.40 -0.54
C GLY A 659 -0.27 -5.24 0.92
N ASN A 660 -1.32 -5.94 1.29
CA ASN A 660 -1.96 -5.92 2.59
C ASN A 660 -2.03 -7.32 3.17
N GLU A 661 -1.91 -7.43 4.49
CA GLU A 661 -1.99 -8.71 5.16
C GLU A 661 -3.43 -9.05 5.56
N PHE A 662 -3.83 -10.29 5.31
CA PHE A 662 -5.19 -10.81 5.55
C PHE A 662 -6.28 -10.09 4.74
N HIS A 663 -5.91 -9.58 3.57
CA HIS A 663 -6.79 -8.91 2.64
C HIS A 663 -6.51 -9.40 1.22
N TRP A 664 -7.55 -9.50 0.39
CA TRP A 664 -7.36 -9.84 -1.01
C TRP A 664 -6.92 -8.62 -1.80
N ASP A 665 -5.65 -8.61 -2.21
CA ASP A 665 -5.16 -7.70 -3.23
C ASP A 665 -5.18 -8.37 -4.60
N THR A 666 -5.29 -7.55 -5.65
CA THR A 666 -5.29 -8.01 -7.04
C THR A 666 -4.30 -7.24 -7.89
N LEU A 667 -3.71 -7.93 -8.85
CA LEU A 667 -2.99 -7.35 -9.99
C LEU A 667 -3.61 -7.88 -11.27
N GLU A 668 -4.25 -7.00 -12.03
CA GLU A 668 -4.79 -7.24 -13.36
C GLU A 668 -3.75 -6.84 -14.41
N LEU A 669 -3.28 -7.83 -15.15
CA LEU A 669 -2.28 -7.69 -16.20
C LEU A 669 -2.95 -7.86 -17.56
N ASP A 670 -2.69 -6.92 -18.46
CA ASP A 670 -2.86 -7.13 -19.90
C ASP A 670 -1.51 -7.55 -20.46
N LEU A 671 -1.38 -8.79 -20.95
CA LEU A 671 -0.11 -9.29 -21.48
C LEU A 671 0.10 -8.95 -22.97
N GLY A 672 -0.86 -8.25 -23.60
CA GLY A 672 -0.82 -7.91 -25.02
C GLY A 672 -1.24 -9.07 -25.94
N ASP A 673 -1.02 -8.90 -27.24
CA ASP A 673 -1.33 -9.95 -28.22
C ASP A 673 -0.26 -11.04 -28.22
N LEU A 674 -0.65 -12.24 -27.78
CA LEU A 674 0.20 -13.43 -27.72
C LEU A 674 -0.33 -14.56 -28.63
N SER A 675 -1.19 -14.24 -29.61
CA SER A 675 -1.85 -15.23 -30.50
C SER A 675 -0.90 -16.09 -31.32
N ASP A 676 0.26 -15.55 -31.69
CA ASP A 676 1.31 -16.25 -32.43
C ASP A 676 2.34 -16.95 -31.51
N ALA A 677 2.21 -16.86 -30.19
CA ALA A 677 3.19 -17.39 -29.25
C ALA A 677 3.02 -18.91 -29.03
N GLU A 678 4.06 -19.69 -29.33
CA GLU A 678 4.08 -21.14 -29.05
C GLU A 678 4.24 -21.43 -27.54
N GLN A 679 4.87 -20.52 -26.80
CA GLN A 679 5.06 -20.59 -25.36
C GLN A 679 4.77 -19.22 -24.74
N ILE A 680 4.24 -19.23 -23.52
CA ILE A 680 4.00 -18.01 -22.74
C ILE A 680 4.53 -18.26 -21.33
N LYS A 681 5.56 -17.51 -20.94
CA LYS A 681 6.18 -17.57 -19.62
C LYS A 681 6.07 -16.21 -18.96
N LEU A 682 5.56 -16.20 -17.73
CA LEU A 682 5.59 -15.03 -16.86
C LEU A 682 6.83 -15.12 -15.97
N ILE A 683 7.65 -14.09 -15.97
CA ILE A 683 8.81 -13.98 -15.10
C ILE A 683 8.41 -13.05 -13.97
N VAL A 684 8.53 -13.50 -12.73
CA VAL A 684 8.11 -12.71 -11.58
C VAL A 684 9.25 -12.60 -10.59
N ALA A 685 9.50 -11.37 -10.13
CA ALA A 685 10.24 -11.10 -8.90
C ALA A 685 9.31 -10.36 -7.94
N GLY A 686 9.18 -10.86 -6.72
CA GLY A 686 8.33 -10.26 -5.70
C GLY A 686 8.56 -10.90 -4.34
N THR A 687 8.08 -10.24 -3.29
CA THR A 687 8.27 -10.69 -1.91
C THR A 687 6.99 -10.66 -1.08
N ILE A 688 6.92 -11.50 -0.04
CA ILE A 688 5.90 -11.47 1.00
C ILE A 688 6.50 -10.87 2.29
N ILE A 689 5.76 -9.95 2.89
CA ILE A 689 6.02 -9.42 4.22
C ILE A 689 5.06 -10.08 5.21
N TYR A 690 5.56 -11.01 6.04
CA TYR A 690 4.74 -11.71 7.03
C TYR A 690 4.59 -10.93 8.35
N SER A 691 3.38 -10.95 8.93
CA SER A 691 3.11 -10.59 10.33
C SER A 691 3.85 -11.47 11.35
N THR A 692 3.74 -11.08 12.61
CA THR A 692 4.17 -11.90 13.75
C THR A 692 3.30 -13.15 13.91
N GLY A 693 3.84 -14.22 14.50
CA GLY A 693 3.05 -15.44 14.77
C GLY A 693 1.91 -15.21 15.77
N GLU A 694 2.03 -14.20 16.63
CA GLU A 694 0.96 -13.77 17.53
C GLU A 694 -0.22 -13.18 16.73
N GLU A 695 0.06 -12.25 15.81
CA GLU A 695 -0.96 -11.68 14.91
C GLU A 695 -1.64 -12.74 14.04
N GLN A 696 -0.86 -13.65 13.43
CA GLN A 696 -1.43 -14.77 12.66
C GLN A 696 -2.30 -15.68 13.53
N GLY A 697 -1.89 -15.93 14.78
CA GLY A 697 -2.66 -16.72 15.74
C GLY A 697 -3.96 -16.04 16.16
N GLU A 698 -3.94 -14.73 16.41
CA GLU A 698 -5.13 -13.92 16.70
C GLU A 698 -6.08 -13.88 15.51
N TRP A 699 -5.57 -13.71 14.28
CA TRP A 699 -6.35 -13.79 13.04
C TRP A 699 -7.01 -15.15 12.88
N ALA A 700 -6.22 -16.23 12.91
CA ALA A 700 -6.71 -17.59 12.77
C ALA A 700 -7.77 -17.93 13.83
N GLY A 701 -7.59 -17.48 15.08
CA GLY A 701 -8.52 -17.72 16.18
C GLY A 701 -9.96 -17.24 15.92
N GLN A 702 -10.16 -16.26 15.04
CA GLN A 702 -11.49 -15.76 14.66
C GLN A 702 -12.32 -16.78 13.87
N PHE A 703 -11.68 -17.81 13.32
CA PHE A 703 -12.31 -18.86 12.53
C PHE A 703 -12.70 -20.10 13.35
N TYR A 704 -12.47 -20.09 14.67
CA TYR A 704 -12.79 -21.23 15.54
C TYR A 704 -14.27 -21.67 15.46
N ASP A 705 -15.20 -20.70 15.38
CA ASP A 705 -16.64 -20.96 15.25
C ASP A 705 -17.11 -21.11 13.78
N ARG A 706 -16.17 -21.19 12.82
CA ARG A 706 -16.42 -21.26 11.37
C ARG A 706 -15.71 -22.47 10.74
N PRO A 707 -16.07 -23.71 11.14
CA PRO A 707 -15.33 -24.88 10.73
C PRO A 707 -15.33 -25.09 9.22
N GLY A 708 -14.18 -25.46 8.67
CA GLY A 708 -13.97 -25.64 7.22
C GLY A 708 -13.63 -24.37 6.45
N GLU A 709 -13.79 -23.17 7.04
CA GLU A 709 -13.27 -21.93 6.44
C GLU A 709 -11.75 -21.84 6.64
N LYS A 710 -11.00 -21.59 5.56
CA LYS A 710 -9.53 -21.46 5.58
C LYS A 710 -9.13 -20.04 5.97
N PRO A 711 -8.41 -19.81 7.08
CA PRO A 711 -8.00 -18.46 7.49
C PRO A 711 -6.90 -17.86 6.61
N PHE A 712 -6.11 -18.73 5.95
CA PHE A 712 -5.03 -18.36 5.05
C PHE A 712 -5.28 -19.01 3.67
N PRO A 713 -6.25 -18.49 2.89
CA PRO A 713 -6.53 -19.02 1.57
C PRO A 713 -5.32 -18.85 0.62
N PRO A 714 -5.12 -19.77 -0.33
CA PRO A 714 -4.00 -19.72 -1.25
C PRO A 714 -4.15 -18.58 -2.28
N PRO A 715 -3.04 -17.96 -2.76
CA PRO A 715 -3.11 -17.02 -3.88
C PRO A 715 -3.59 -17.76 -5.13
N TYR A 716 -4.29 -17.08 -6.04
CA TYR A 716 -4.81 -17.73 -7.24
C TYR A 716 -4.83 -16.76 -8.42
N MET A 717 -4.88 -17.33 -9.63
CA MET A 717 -5.00 -16.62 -10.88
C MET A 717 -6.35 -16.86 -11.53
N GLU A 718 -6.79 -15.85 -12.27
CA GLU A 718 -7.95 -15.91 -13.16
C GLU A 718 -7.56 -15.44 -14.56
N VAL A 719 -8.23 -15.98 -15.56
CA VAL A 719 -8.19 -15.54 -16.97
C VAL A 719 -9.60 -15.31 -17.46
N LYS A 720 -9.78 -14.67 -18.62
CA LYS A 720 -11.12 -14.42 -19.17
C LYS A 720 -11.62 -15.59 -20.02
N ASP A 721 -12.89 -15.94 -19.84
CA ASP A 721 -13.61 -16.84 -20.73
C ASP A 721 -14.07 -16.14 -22.04
N ALA A 722 -14.75 -16.88 -22.92
CA ALA A 722 -15.24 -16.35 -24.20
C ALA A 722 -16.33 -15.28 -24.05
N GLU A 723 -16.96 -15.19 -22.89
CA GLU A 723 -17.95 -14.17 -22.54
C GLU A 723 -17.33 -12.96 -21.82
N GLY A 724 -16.02 -12.98 -21.56
CA GLY A 724 -15.27 -11.93 -20.88
C GLY A 724 -15.36 -11.98 -19.35
N ASN A 725 -15.86 -13.07 -18.76
CA ASN A 725 -15.88 -13.24 -17.31
C ASN A 725 -14.54 -13.80 -16.83
N TRP A 726 -14.10 -13.35 -15.66
CA TRP A 726 -12.96 -13.93 -14.97
C TRP A 726 -13.29 -15.32 -14.45
N VAL A 727 -12.46 -16.30 -14.81
CA VAL A 727 -12.57 -17.70 -14.40
C VAL A 727 -11.24 -18.18 -13.82
N PRO A 728 -11.24 -18.98 -12.75
CA PRO A 728 -10.02 -19.45 -12.12
C PRO A 728 -9.23 -20.38 -13.04
N VAL A 729 -7.91 -20.22 -13.02
CA VAL A 729 -6.96 -21.17 -13.63
C VAL A 729 -7.05 -22.52 -12.90
N ALA A 730 -6.73 -23.62 -13.58
CA ALA A 730 -6.72 -24.95 -12.95
C ALA A 730 -5.72 -25.03 -11.79
N ASP A 731 -6.10 -25.67 -10.68
CA ASP A 731 -5.31 -25.75 -9.44
C ASP A 731 -3.84 -26.17 -9.65
N ASN A 732 -3.59 -27.12 -10.56
CA ASN A 732 -2.24 -27.61 -10.88
C ASN A 732 -1.39 -26.65 -11.74
N ARG A 733 -1.93 -25.47 -12.05
CA ARG A 733 -1.31 -24.39 -12.84
C ARG A 733 -1.45 -23.02 -12.17
N GLN A 734 -1.86 -22.99 -10.89
CA GLN A 734 -2.08 -21.76 -10.13
C GLN A 734 -0.79 -21.02 -9.77
N PHE A 735 -0.93 -19.78 -9.31
CA PHE A 735 0.20 -18.96 -8.86
C PHE A 735 0.83 -19.57 -7.60
N PRO A 736 2.17 -19.74 -7.56
CA PRO A 736 2.83 -20.22 -6.35
C PRO A 736 2.83 -19.15 -5.26
N LEU A 737 3.16 -19.56 -4.03
CA LEU A 737 3.39 -18.60 -2.95
C LEU A 737 4.72 -17.88 -3.20
N LEU A 738 4.73 -16.54 -3.12
CA LEU A 738 5.95 -15.75 -3.18
C LEU A 738 6.77 -15.88 -1.90
N ASP A 739 8.03 -15.45 -1.96
CA ASP A 739 8.99 -15.64 -0.88
C ASP A 739 9.33 -14.36 -0.11
N VAL A 740 10.12 -14.43 0.96
CA VAL A 740 10.69 -13.27 1.66
C VAL A 740 11.90 -12.67 0.93
N ILE A 741 12.33 -13.29 -0.17
CA ILE A 741 13.42 -12.84 -1.05
C ILE A 741 12.85 -12.59 -2.46
N PRO A 742 13.22 -11.48 -3.15
CA PRO A 742 12.69 -11.14 -4.47
C PRO A 742 13.40 -11.89 -5.62
N ASP A 743 13.62 -13.19 -5.46
CA ASP A 743 14.23 -13.99 -6.52
C ASP A 743 13.28 -14.19 -7.71
N CYS A 744 13.84 -14.17 -8.92
CA CYS A 744 13.06 -14.38 -10.13
C CYS A 744 12.72 -15.88 -10.30
N PHE A 745 11.46 -16.16 -10.63
CA PHE A 745 11.00 -17.49 -11.00
C PHE A 745 10.04 -17.41 -12.19
N VAL A 746 9.75 -18.56 -12.80
CA VAL A 746 8.85 -18.67 -13.95
C VAL A 746 7.49 -19.23 -13.53
N VAL A 747 6.43 -18.64 -14.08
CA VAL A 747 5.09 -19.23 -14.14
C VAL A 747 4.78 -19.56 -15.60
N ASN A 748 4.60 -20.84 -15.91
CA ASN A 748 4.26 -21.28 -17.26
C ASN A 748 2.77 -21.04 -17.55
N LEU A 749 2.48 -20.09 -18.43
CA LEU A 749 1.12 -19.73 -18.86
C LEU A 749 0.73 -20.38 -20.19
N THR A 750 1.60 -21.19 -20.78
CA THR A 750 1.33 -21.86 -22.06
C THR A 750 0.06 -22.72 -21.96
N GLY A 751 -0.93 -22.42 -22.79
CA GLY A 751 -2.22 -23.12 -22.82
C GLY A 751 -3.18 -22.80 -21.67
N VAL A 752 -2.90 -21.76 -20.86
CA VAL A 752 -3.79 -21.33 -19.77
C VAL A 752 -4.98 -20.52 -20.29
N PHE A 753 -4.78 -19.69 -21.31
CA PHE A 753 -5.81 -18.81 -21.86
C PHE A 753 -6.78 -19.58 -22.77
N PRO A 754 -8.11 -19.50 -22.55
CA PRO A 754 -9.10 -20.21 -23.36
C PRO A 754 -9.45 -19.48 -24.67
N THR A 755 -9.03 -18.22 -24.82
CA THR A 755 -9.26 -17.33 -25.97
C THR A 755 -8.02 -16.50 -26.25
N ASP A 756 -8.05 -15.69 -27.31
CA ASP A 756 -7.00 -14.71 -27.64
C ASP A 756 -7.09 -13.43 -26.76
N ASP A 757 -7.73 -13.53 -25.59
CA ASP A 757 -7.68 -12.51 -24.53
C ASP A 757 -6.65 -12.94 -23.48
N TYR A 758 -5.48 -12.28 -23.51
CA TYR A 758 -4.35 -12.57 -22.62
C TYR A 758 -4.36 -11.72 -21.34
N SER A 759 -5.56 -11.42 -20.84
CA SER A 759 -5.73 -10.81 -19.51
C SER A 759 -5.48 -11.86 -18.40
N LEU A 760 -4.62 -11.53 -17.45
CA LEU A 760 -4.33 -12.35 -16.28
C LEU A 760 -4.62 -11.54 -15.01
N ARG A 761 -5.36 -12.09 -14.06
CA ARG A 761 -5.53 -11.48 -12.74
C ARG A 761 -4.91 -12.37 -11.68
N ILE A 762 -3.99 -11.82 -10.89
CA ILE A 762 -3.35 -12.51 -9.76
C ILE A 762 -3.97 -11.98 -8.46
N HIS A 763 -4.38 -12.87 -7.58
CA HIS A 763 -4.93 -12.57 -6.26
C HIS A 763 -3.96 -13.01 -5.17
N THR A 764 -3.68 -12.13 -4.22
CA THR A 764 -2.78 -12.40 -3.08
C THR A 764 -3.46 -12.05 -1.77
N PHE A 765 -3.26 -12.86 -0.73
CA PHE A 765 -3.90 -12.65 0.58
C PHE A 765 -2.94 -12.17 1.69
N PHE A 766 -1.64 -12.40 1.49
CA PHE A 766 -0.58 -11.85 2.33
C PHE A 766 -0.04 -10.56 1.72
N ASN A 767 0.69 -9.76 2.52
CA ASN A 767 1.31 -8.52 2.07
C ASN A 767 2.39 -8.81 1.02
N THR A 768 1.95 -8.85 -0.23
CA THR A 768 2.75 -9.29 -1.37
C THR A 768 3.16 -8.07 -2.19
N ARG A 769 4.43 -8.00 -2.56
CA ARG A 769 5.05 -6.85 -3.21
C ARG A 769 5.80 -7.30 -4.45
N PHE A 770 5.32 -6.91 -5.62
CA PHE A 770 5.91 -7.26 -6.90
C PHE A 770 6.91 -6.18 -7.31
N ASP A 771 8.12 -6.58 -7.66
CA ASP A 771 9.18 -5.70 -8.15
C ASP A 771 9.31 -5.77 -9.67
N TYR A 772 9.01 -6.95 -10.22
CA TYR A 772 9.21 -7.18 -11.64
C TYR A 772 8.23 -8.21 -12.18
N ILE A 773 7.64 -7.90 -13.34
CA ILE A 773 6.82 -8.82 -14.12
C ILE A 773 7.23 -8.71 -15.60
N GLY A 774 7.78 -9.78 -16.14
CA GLY A 774 8.15 -9.91 -17.55
C GLY A 774 7.31 -10.97 -18.28
N VAL A 775 7.15 -10.80 -19.60
CA VAL A 775 6.44 -11.73 -20.50
C VAL A 775 7.42 -12.24 -21.55
N ASP A 776 7.72 -13.53 -21.53
CA ASP A 776 8.58 -14.17 -22.54
C ASP A 776 7.80 -15.17 -23.39
N THR A 777 7.85 -14.95 -24.70
CA THR A 777 7.21 -15.80 -25.70
C THR A 777 8.19 -16.63 -26.52
N THR A 778 9.49 -16.57 -26.19
CA THR A 778 10.51 -17.31 -26.92
C THR A 778 10.38 -18.81 -26.67
N SER A 779 10.58 -19.62 -27.70
CA SER A 779 10.55 -21.08 -27.55
C SER A 779 11.71 -21.55 -26.67
N GLN A 780 11.46 -22.58 -25.86
CA GLN A 780 12.46 -23.25 -25.03
C GLN A 780 13.66 -23.67 -25.88
N GLN A 781 14.85 -23.19 -25.52
CA GLN A 781 16.10 -23.56 -26.18
C GLN A 781 16.68 -24.84 -25.58
N ASP A 782 17.54 -25.50 -26.35
CA ASP A 782 18.32 -26.64 -25.86
C ASP A 782 19.26 -26.19 -24.74
N ILE A 783 19.15 -26.83 -23.59
CA ILE A 783 20.04 -26.65 -22.43
C ILE A 783 20.69 -27.98 -22.06
N THR A 784 21.91 -27.92 -21.53
CA THR A 784 22.57 -29.09 -20.95
C THR A 784 22.48 -28.99 -19.43
N ILE A 785 21.74 -29.91 -18.82
CA ILE A 785 21.63 -30.04 -17.37
C ILE A 785 22.59 -31.13 -16.89
N ARG A 786 23.38 -30.83 -15.87
CA ARG A 786 24.21 -31.79 -15.13
C ARG A 786 23.91 -31.68 -13.65
N GLU A 787 23.44 -32.78 -13.08
CA GLU A 787 23.32 -32.95 -11.64
C GLU A 787 24.67 -33.43 -11.08
N VAL A 788 25.11 -32.75 -10.03
CA VAL A 788 26.33 -33.07 -9.28
C VAL A 788 25.90 -33.41 -7.86
N THR A 789 26.00 -34.70 -7.53
CA THR A 789 25.71 -35.21 -6.19
C THR A 789 26.80 -34.82 -5.21
N VAL A 790 26.48 -34.84 -3.93
CA VAL A 790 27.42 -34.59 -2.85
C VAL A 790 28.59 -35.58 -2.92
N SER A 791 29.83 -35.09 -2.78
CA SER A 791 31.02 -35.95 -2.64
C SER A 791 31.41 -36.16 -1.19
N SER A 792 31.13 -35.20 -0.33
CA SER A 792 31.27 -35.34 1.12
C SER A 792 30.41 -34.31 1.83
N ALA A 793 29.79 -34.71 2.94
CA ALA A 793 29.13 -33.80 3.87
C ALA A 793 29.56 -34.07 5.30
N THR A 794 29.82 -33.01 6.08
CA THR A 794 30.19 -33.09 7.49
C THR A 794 29.33 -32.18 8.33
N LEU A 795 28.68 -32.74 9.36
CA LEU A 795 27.92 -32.00 10.36
C LEU A 795 28.85 -31.55 11.51
N SER A 796 28.88 -30.25 11.80
CA SER A 796 29.63 -29.64 12.90
C SER A 796 28.77 -28.64 13.68
N GLN A 797 29.32 -28.15 14.80
CA GLN A 797 28.74 -27.03 15.55
C GLN A 797 29.50 -25.75 15.21
N ALA A 798 28.86 -24.86 14.45
CA ALA A 798 29.35 -23.53 14.11
C ALA A 798 29.44 -22.63 15.35
N PHE A 799 28.42 -22.68 16.22
CA PHE A 799 28.38 -21.87 17.44
C PHE A 799 27.59 -22.53 18.58
N VAL A 800 27.86 -22.09 19.80
CA VAL A 800 27.16 -22.58 21.00
C VAL A 800 25.74 -22.00 21.02
N THR A 801 24.75 -22.87 21.12
CA THR A 801 23.34 -22.51 21.15
C THR A 801 22.74 -22.50 22.56
N ASN A 802 21.73 -21.64 22.77
CA ASN A 802 20.85 -21.64 23.94
C ASN A 802 19.47 -22.25 23.65
N SER A 803 19.31 -22.88 22.48
CA SER A 803 18.07 -23.48 22.00
C SER A 803 17.44 -24.42 23.03
N THR A 804 16.11 -24.43 23.06
CA THR A 804 15.30 -25.29 23.93
C THR A 804 14.94 -26.62 23.29
N SER A 805 15.27 -26.82 21.99
CA SER A 805 14.96 -28.03 21.22
C SER A 805 15.49 -29.30 21.90
N THR A 806 14.69 -30.38 21.91
CA THR A 806 15.09 -31.65 22.54
C THR A 806 14.97 -32.84 21.60
N GLY A 807 15.53 -33.99 21.98
CA GLY A 807 15.41 -35.24 21.21
C GLY A 807 16.75 -35.82 20.76
N ASN A 808 16.68 -36.73 19.80
CA ASN A 808 17.82 -37.46 19.27
C ASN A 808 18.27 -36.83 17.95
N PHE A 809 19.23 -35.92 18.04
CA PHE A 809 19.79 -35.27 16.87
C PHE A 809 20.88 -36.12 16.22
N THR A 810 21.23 -35.82 14.97
CA THR A 810 22.34 -36.44 14.27
C THR A 810 23.66 -36.15 14.99
N ARG A 811 24.53 -37.16 15.05
CA ARG A 811 25.91 -37.05 15.56
C ARG A 811 26.74 -36.15 14.66
N TYR A 812 27.66 -35.38 15.25
CA TYR A 812 28.66 -34.67 14.46
C TYR A 812 29.59 -35.64 13.72
N GLY A 813 30.16 -35.17 12.62
CA GLY A 813 31.05 -35.92 11.74
C GLY A 813 30.44 -36.17 10.37
N ASP A 814 30.92 -37.22 9.70
CA ASP A 814 30.50 -37.58 8.36
C ASP A 814 29.01 -37.95 8.32
N VAL A 815 28.30 -37.30 7.40
CA VAL A 815 26.87 -37.45 7.09
C VAL A 815 26.65 -37.55 5.58
N THR A 816 27.68 -37.87 4.80
CA THR A 816 27.63 -37.89 3.33
C THR A 816 26.47 -38.73 2.80
N GLU A 817 26.29 -39.95 3.33
CA GLU A 817 25.24 -40.88 2.91
C GLU A 817 23.82 -40.32 3.10
N LEU A 818 23.61 -39.41 4.06
CA LEU A 818 22.31 -38.79 4.36
C LEU A 818 22.01 -37.55 3.50
N MET A 819 22.89 -37.22 2.55
CA MET A 819 22.76 -36.04 1.70
C MET A 819 22.65 -36.39 0.21
N GLU A 820 22.71 -37.69 -0.13
CA GLU A 820 22.75 -38.20 -1.51
C GLU A 820 21.36 -38.33 -2.13
N ASP A 821 20.39 -38.88 -1.40
CA ASP A 821 19.06 -39.22 -1.89
C ASP A 821 17.97 -38.75 -0.91
N ALA A 822 16.80 -38.35 -1.41
CA ALA A 822 15.65 -38.06 -0.57
C ALA A 822 14.92 -39.37 -0.21
N ASP A 823 15.29 -39.97 0.92
CA ASP A 823 14.83 -41.30 1.35
C ASP A 823 14.27 -41.33 2.78
N ASP A 824 13.86 -40.16 3.30
CA ASP A 824 13.38 -39.95 4.66
C ASP A 824 14.46 -40.20 5.75
N MET A 825 15.76 -40.20 5.42
CA MET A 825 16.88 -40.36 6.37
C MET A 825 17.70 -39.06 6.52
N PHE A 826 17.29 -38.26 7.49
CA PHE A 826 17.74 -36.88 7.61
C PHE A 826 19.09 -36.66 8.33
N VAL A 827 19.79 -35.60 7.93
CA VAL A 827 20.64 -34.83 8.84
C VAL A 827 19.77 -33.92 9.69
N ILE A 828 19.63 -34.27 10.98
CA ILE A 828 18.82 -33.55 11.96
C ILE A 828 19.67 -32.53 12.71
N MET A 829 19.45 -31.26 12.39
CA MET A 829 20.18 -30.12 12.93
C MET A 829 19.37 -29.36 13.97
N ARG A 830 20.06 -28.65 14.86
CA ARG A 830 19.50 -27.59 15.70
C ARG A 830 20.27 -26.30 15.53
N GLN A 831 19.77 -25.22 16.12
CA GLN A 831 20.51 -23.96 16.17
C GLN A 831 21.99 -24.15 16.54
N GLY A 832 22.87 -23.51 15.78
CA GLY A 832 24.31 -23.57 15.98
C GLY A 832 25.00 -24.70 15.26
N ASP A 833 24.26 -25.62 14.64
CA ASP A 833 24.82 -26.65 13.78
C ASP A 833 25.00 -26.15 12.34
N GLU A 834 25.94 -26.75 11.62
CA GLU A 834 26.18 -26.51 10.19
C GLU A 834 26.56 -27.81 9.47
N ILE A 835 26.16 -27.94 8.21
CA ILE A 835 26.60 -28.99 7.29
C ILE A 835 27.52 -28.32 6.27
N SER A 836 28.80 -28.71 6.25
CA SER A 836 29.70 -28.39 5.13
C SER A 836 29.53 -29.45 4.05
N ILE A 837 29.23 -29.02 2.83
CA ILE A 837 28.90 -29.85 1.66
C ILE A 837 29.88 -29.54 0.54
N LEU A 838 30.52 -30.58 -0.01
CA LEU A 838 31.43 -30.47 -1.14
C LEU A 838 30.87 -31.15 -2.38
N PHE A 839 30.71 -30.39 -3.45
CA PHE A 839 30.35 -30.89 -4.78
C PHE A 839 31.58 -30.92 -5.68
N PRO A 840 31.89 -32.03 -6.39
CA PRO A 840 33.04 -32.07 -7.28
C PRO A 840 32.99 -30.99 -8.38
N ALA A 841 34.08 -30.22 -8.52
CA ALA A 841 34.21 -29.20 -9.56
C ALA A 841 34.98 -29.71 -10.81
N ASP A 842 35.21 -31.02 -10.94
CA ASP A 842 35.79 -31.63 -12.14
C ASP A 842 34.76 -31.68 -13.28
N LEU A 843 34.55 -30.51 -13.88
CA LEU A 843 33.60 -30.31 -14.96
C LEU A 843 34.33 -30.13 -16.29
N PRO A 844 33.74 -30.59 -17.40
CA PRO A 844 34.19 -30.18 -18.72
C PRO A 844 34.25 -28.65 -18.83
N PRO A 845 35.14 -28.09 -19.65
CA PRO A 845 35.08 -26.68 -20.00
C PRO A 845 33.70 -26.34 -20.60
N VAL A 846 33.17 -25.16 -20.27
CA VAL A 846 31.96 -24.64 -20.91
C VAL A 846 32.18 -24.63 -22.43
N LEU A 847 31.23 -25.16 -23.19
CA LEU A 847 31.32 -25.18 -24.65
C LEU A 847 31.47 -23.74 -25.18
N GLU A 848 32.28 -23.57 -26.23
CA GLU A 848 32.51 -22.25 -26.83
C GLU A 848 31.16 -21.64 -27.28
N GLY A 849 30.85 -20.45 -26.77
CA GLY A 849 29.59 -19.76 -27.05
C GLY A 849 28.41 -20.20 -26.18
N MET A 850 28.63 -20.85 -25.04
CA MET A 850 27.63 -21.10 -24.00
C MET A 850 27.98 -20.35 -22.71
N GLU A 851 26.96 -20.11 -21.89
CA GLU A 851 27.05 -19.65 -20.50
C GLU A 851 26.73 -20.80 -19.55
N ARG A 852 27.11 -20.65 -18.27
CA ARG A 852 26.88 -21.66 -17.22
C ARG A 852 26.29 -21.01 -15.98
N ASP A 853 25.09 -21.43 -15.63
CA ASP A 853 24.38 -21.09 -14.41
C ASP A 853 24.29 -22.30 -13.47
N TYR A 854 23.97 -22.03 -12.20
CA TYR A 854 23.96 -23.01 -11.12
C TYR A 854 22.66 -22.90 -10.32
N PHE A 855 22.13 -24.03 -9.88
CA PHE A 855 21.02 -24.13 -8.95
C PHE A 855 21.37 -25.10 -7.83
N LEU A 856 20.86 -24.87 -6.63
CA LEU A 856 20.85 -25.89 -5.57
C LEU A 856 19.44 -26.44 -5.42
N PHE A 857 19.30 -27.76 -5.66
CA PHE A 857 18.07 -28.48 -5.40
C PHE A 857 18.23 -29.21 -4.07
N ALA A 858 17.39 -28.90 -3.08
CA ALA A 858 17.51 -29.46 -1.75
C ALA A 858 16.14 -29.86 -1.20
N SER A 859 16.13 -30.95 -0.43
CA SER A 859 14.95 -31.40 0.33
C SER A 859 15.21 -31.17 1.81
N ALA A 860 14.40 -30.32 2.44
CA ALA A 860 14.46 -30.08 3.88
C ALA A 860 13.07 -29.78 4.46
N TRP A 861 12.85 -30.21 5.70
CA TRP A 861 11.75 -29.72 6.54
C TRP A 861 12.30 -29.02 7.77
N PHE A 862 11.47 -28.24 8.46
CA PHE A 862 11.83 -27.68 9.76
C PHE A 862 10.66 -27.53 10.73
N LYS A 863 10.98 -27.51 12.03
CA LYS A 863 10.05 -27.21 13.14
C LYS A 863 10.54 -26.01 13.95
N VAL A 864 9.61 -25.15 14.33
CA VAL A 864 9.84 -23.98 15.19
C VAL A 864 9.42 -24.23 16.64
N ASP A 865 9.96 -23.42 17.56
CA ASP A 865 9.40 -23.30 18.93
C ASP A 865 8.11 -22.46 18.94
N GLY A 866 7.28 -22.63 19.98
CA GLY A 866 6.12 -21.76 20.25
C GLY A 866 4.79 -22.25 19.70
N LEU A 867 4.74 -23.34 18.91
CA LEU A 867 3.48 -23.95 18.48
C LEU A 867 2.85 -24.76 19.63
N PRO A 868 1.56 -24.53 19.96
CA PRO A 868 0.91 -25.28 21.04
C PRO A 868 0.53 -26.72 20.65
N TYR A 869 0.68 -27.10 19.38
CA TYR A 869 0.28 -28.38 18.79
C TYR A 869 1.42 -29.15 18.10
N VAL A 870 2.61 -28.56 17.97
CA VAL A 870 3.84 -29.25 17.56
C VAL A 870 4.86 -29.07 18.67
N ASP A 871 5.23 -30.16 19.34
CA ASP A 871 6.28 -30.11 20.35
C ASP A 871 7.62 -29.75 19.71
N PHE A 872 8.41 -28.91 20.40
CA PHE A 872 9.74 -28.52 19.95
C PHE A 872 10.80 -29.60 20.26
N THR A 873 10.58 -30.77 19.66
CA THR A 873 11.38 -31.99 19.80
C THR A 873 11.55 -32.67 18.44
N VAL A 874 12.61 -33.47 18.31
CA VAL A 874 12.93 -34.18 17.06
C VAL A 874 11.76 -35.06 16.60
N GLU A 875 11.08 -35.72 17.52
CA GLU A 875 9.90 -36.54 17.19
C GLU A 875 8.62 -35.71 17.11
N PRO A 876 7.58 -36.15 16.37
CA PRO A 876 7.65 -37.20 15.35
C PRO A 876 8.49 -36.77 14.12
N LEU A 877 9.17 -37.71 13.46
CA LEU A 877 9.90 -37.45 12.21
C LEU A 877 8.93 -37.23 11.02
N PRO A 878 9.17 -36.24 10.15
CA PRO A 878 8.44 -36.11 8.89
C PRO A 878 8.82 -37.23 7.91
N PHE A 879 8.04 -37.42 6.85
CA PHE A 879 8.35 -38.33 5.74
C PHE A 879 7.58 -37.92 4.47
N HIS A 880 8.11 -38.22 3.29
CA HIS A 880 7.60 -37.70 2.02
C HIS A 880 6.16 -38.12 1.73
N ASP A 881 5.78 -39.36 2.10
CA ASP A 881 4.45 -39.93 1.87
C ASP A 881 3.39 -39.50 2.92
N MET A 882 3.71 -38.60 3.86
CA MET A 882 2.76 -38.13 4.87
C MET A 882 1.66 -37.27 4.25
N THR A 883 0.45 -37.29 4.79
CA THR A 883 -0.66 -36.47 4.26
C THR A 883 -0.67 -35.04 4.79
N CYS A 884 -0.15 -34.82 6.00
CA CYS A 884 0.02 -33.51 6.63
C CYS A 884 0.99 -33.62 7.81
N PHE A 885 1.37 -32.49 8.41
CA PHE A 885 2.10 -32.51 9.68
C PHE A 885 1.48 -31.56 10.72
N PRO A 886 1.19 -32.02 11.95
CA PRO A 886 1.29 -33.41 12.44
C PRO A 886 0.37 -34.38 11.70
N TYR A 887 0.91 -35.52 11.28
CA TYR A 887 0.15 -36.57 10.60
C TYR A 887 -0.76 -37.34 11.60
N PRO A 888 -1.88 -37.92 11.14
CA PRO A 888 -2.78 -38.69 12.01
C PRO A 888 -2.12 -39.97 12.55
N GLU A 889 -2.64 -40.52 13.65
CA GLU A 889 -2.14 -41.79 14.24
C GLU A 889 -2.23 -43.01 13.29
N THR A 890 -2.96 -42.90 12.19
CA THR A 890 -3.03 -43.91 11.12
C THR A 890 -1.79 -43.92 10.21
N GLU A 891 -0.98 -42.87 10.30
CA GLU A 891 0.27 -42.68 9.58
C GLU A 891 1.45 -42.75 10.55
N SER A 892 2.61 -43.16 10.03
CA SER A 892 3.83 -43.24 10.82
C SER A 892 5.03 -43.18 9.91
N TYR A 893 6.07 -42.47 10.36
CA TYR A 893 7.40 -42.56 9.78
C TYR A 893 7.81 -44.02 9.50
N PRO A 894 8.46 -44.31 8.35
CA PRO A 894 8.89 -45.66 8.03
C PRO A 894 9.90 -46.19 9.06
N TYR A 895 9.50 -47.17 9.87
CA TYR A 895 10.37 -47.87 10.83
C TYR A 895 10.80 -49.24 10.32
N ASP A 896 11.12 -49.35 9.03
CA ASP A 896 11.69 -50.58 8.49
C ASP A 896 13.16 -50.77 8.94
N ALA A 897 13.79 -51.85 8.45
CA ALA A 897 15.14 -52.19 8.88
C ALA A 897 16.18 -51.10 8.56
N ALA A 898 16.06 -50.44 7.39
CA ALA A 898 17.02 -49.45 6.94
C ALA A 898 16.91 -48.17 7.78
N HIS A 899 15.69 -47.65 7.95
CA HIS A 899 15.44 -46.45 8.76
C HIS A 899 15.81 -46.68 10.24
N LEU A 900 15.53 -47.86 10.80
CA LEU A 900 15.95 -48.19 12.17
C LEU A 900 17.47 -48.31 12.32
N ASP A 901 18.20 -48.73 11.28
CA ASP A 901 19.66 -48.75 11.26
C ASP A 901 20.21 -47.31 11.21
N TYR A 902 19.67 -46.45 10.32
CA TYR A 902 19.95 -45.00 10.27
C TYR A 902 19.78 -44.33 11.64
N LEU A 903 18.62 -44.48 12.28
CA LEU A 903 18.35 -43.87 13.59
C LEU A 903 19.35 -44.30 14.67
N ARG A 904 19.82 -45.56 14.61
CA ARG A 904 20.80 -46.11 15.57
C ARG A 904 22.22 -45.63 15.28
N GLU A 905 22.56 -45.41 14.02
CA GLU A 905 23.89 -45.00 13.59
C GLU A 905 24.10 -43.49 13.69
N TYR A 906 23.14 -42.71 13.22
CA TYR A 906 23.26 -41.27 13.06
C TYR A 906 22.61 -40.50 14.21
N ASN A 907 21.39 -40.83 14.65
CA ASN A 907 20.62 -40.03 15.61
C ASN A 907 20.98 -40.35 17.08
N THR A 908 22.24 -40.15 17.42
CA THR A 908 22.83 -40.52 18.73
C THR A 908 23.18 -39.32 19.63
N ARG A 909 23.00 -38.08 19.15
CA ARG A 909 23.21 -36.86 19.94
C ARG A 909 21.94 -36.51 20.73
N VAL A 910 21.84 -37.07 21.94
CA VAL A 910 20.69 -36.88 22.83
C VAL A 910 20.75 -35.52 23.54
N ILE A 911 19.75 -34.67 23.29
CA ILE A 911 19.56 -33.40 23.99
C ILE A 911 18.34 -33.52 24.93
N ALA A 912 18.60 -33.52 26.23
CA ALA A 912 17.57 -33.70 27.26
C ALA A 912 16.93 -32.37 27.68
N SER A 913 15.62 -32.40 28.01
CA SER A 913 14.93 -31.23 28.55
C SER A 913 15.56 -30.78 29.88
N PRO A 914 15.69 -29.46 30.14
CA PRO A 914 16.34 -28.92 31.34
C PRO A 914 15.79 -29.41 32.69
N GLN A 915 14.59 -30.01 32.74
CA GLN A 915 13.94 -30.48 33.97
C GLN A 915 14.50 -31.80 34.55
N GLN A 916 15.38 -32.54 33.86
CA GLN A 916 15.88 -33.82 34.39
C GLN A 916 17.06 -33.71 35.38
N ASN A 917 17.66 -32.54 35.59
CA ASN A 917 18.83 -32.38 36.46
C ASN A 917 18.53 -32.17 37.97
N LEU A 918 17.27 -32.18 38.41
CA LEU A 918 16.90 -31.95 39.82
C LEU A 918 16.62 -33.22 40.64
N LEU A 919 16.73 -34.42 40.08
CA LEU A 919 16.49 -35.68 40.82
C LEU A 919 17.76 -36.36 41.36
N GLY A 920 18.94 -35.76 41.18
CA GLY A 920 20.23 -36.33 41.62
C GLY A 920 20.62 -36.08 43.10
N LEU A 921 19.87 -35.26 43.85
CA LEU A 921 20.20 -34.92 45.24
C LEU A 921 18.95 -34.89 46.14
N SER A 922 18.51 -36.06 46.63
CA SER A 922 18.24 -36.27 48.06
C SER A 922 17.70 -37.68 48.32
N CYS A 923 18.49 -38.42 49.09
CA CYS A 923 18.08 -39.66 49.75
C CYS A 923 17.46 -39.31 51.12
N PHE A 924 16.49 -40.12 51.59
CA PHE A 924 15.73 -40.06 52.86
C PHE A 924 14.63 -38.98 52.93
N THR A 925 13.33 -39.26 53.11
CA THR A 925 12.62 -40.32 53.84
C THR A 925 11.21 -40.54 53.25
N SER A 926 10.73 -41.77 53.39
CA SER A 926 9.43 -42.31 53.00
C SER A 926 8.23 -41.78 53.82
N PHE A 927 7.06 -41.57 53.19
CA PHE A 927 5.78 -42.15 53.62
C PHE A 927 4.71 -42.11 52.50
N TRP A 928 3.95 -43.20 52.42
CA TRP A 928 2.89 -43.51 51.47
C TRP A 928 1.67 -42.58 51.57
N ILE A 929 0.99 -42.32 50.44
CA ILE A 929 -0.48 -42.49 50.19
C ILE A 929 -0.73 -42.27 48.68
N ALA A 930 -1.42 -43.20 48.03
CA ALA A 930 -1.97 -43.11 46.67
C ALA A 930 -3.50 -42.85 46.74
N PRO A 931 -4.23 -42.79 45.61
CA PRO A 931 -4.48 -41.62 44.77
C PRO A 931 -5.97 -41.17 44.82
N SER A 932 -6.28 -39.94 44.41
CA SER A 932 -7.68 -39.55 44.14
C SER A 932 -7.79 -38.63 42.93
N THR A 933 -8.49 -39.16 41.94
CA THR A 933 -9.06 -38.56 40.72
C THR A 933 -9.80 -37.24 40.94
N PHE A 934 -9.64 -36.24 40.06
CA PHE A 934 -10.70 -35.28 39.67
C PHE A 934 -10.44 -34.72 38.25
N PRO A 935 -11.49 -34.58 37.40
CA PRO A 935 -11.38 -34.04 36.04
C PRO A 935 -11.58 -32.52 36.01
N ILE A 936 -10.98 -31.89 35.01
CA ILE A 936 -11.04 -30.45 34.71
C ILE A 936 -12.32 -30.17 33.88
N ARG A 937 -13.05 -29.10 34.22
CA ARG A 937 -14.11 -28.48 33.40
C ARG A 937 -13.74 -27.01 33.14
N PRO A 938 -14.03 -26.46 31.95
CA PRO A 938 -13.74 -25.06 31.59
C PRO A 938 -14.83 -24.09 32.10
N PRO A 939 -14.55 -22.77 32.19
CA PRO A 939 -15.48 -21.79 32.73
C PRO A 939 -16.36 -21.15 31.64
N HIS A 940 -17.68 -21.17 31.85
CA HIS A 940 -18.63 -20.33 31.12
C HIS A 940 -18.79 -18.97 31.83
N VAL A 941 -18.57 -17.89 31.09
CA VAL A 941 -18.95 -16.51 31.45
C VAL A 941 -20.42 -16.30 31.06
N LEU A 942 -21.25 -15.88 32.02
CA LEU A 942 -22.68 -15.65 31.83
C LEU A 942 -22.98 -14.16 32.00
N LEU A 943 -23.14 -13.46 30.87
CA LEU A 943 -23.71 -12.12 30.77
C LEU A 943 -25.17 -12.15 31.24
N ARG A 944 -25.53 -11.24 32.15
CA ARG A 944 -26.90 -10.96 32.56
C ARG A 944 -27.19 -9.48 32.36
N VAL A 945 -27.90 -9.14 31.29
CA VAL A 945 -28.62 -7.87 31.16
C VAL A 945 -30.12 -8.17 31.27
N SER A 946 -30.76 -7.45 32.19
CA SER A 946 -32.13 -7.58 32.67
C SER A 946 -33.15 -6.83 31.81
N ARG A 947 -34.36 -7.40 31.65
CA ARG A 947 -35.56 -6.65 31.22
C ARG A 947 -36.27 -5.99 32.41
N LEU A 948 -36.29 -4.65 32.36
CA LEU A 948 -37.36 -3.67 32.64
C LEU A 948 -38.41 -3.93 33.75
N SER A 949 -38.53 -2.96 34.68
CA SER A 949 -39.69 -2.03 34.74
C SER A 949 -39.60 -1.05 35.93
N LEU A 950 -40.03 0.20 35.65
CA LEU A 950 -40.21 1.42 36.46
C LEU A 950 -38.99 2.32 36.69
#